data_AF-A0A7V2AE83-F1
#
_entry.id   AF-A0A7V2AE83-F1
#
_cell.length_a   1.000
_cell.length_b   1.000
_cell.length_c   1.000
_cell.angle_alpha   90.00
_cell.angle_beta   90.00
_cell.angle_gamma   90.00
#
_symmetry.space_group_name_H-M   'P 1'
#
loop_
_entity.id
_entity.type
_entity.pdbx_description
1 polymer ?
#
loop_
_entity_poly.entity_id
_entity_poly.type
_entity_poly.pdbx_seq_one_letter_code
_entity_poly.pdbx_strand_id
1 'polypeptide(L)'
;HRNLIIAAPVQALCQPIPQPAALRDSSLRLRLSETVSPEAIVEWLVENNFERVDAVDLPGQFARRGGIVDIYAPLTSGKVLVNSDEVDQSTQDAQAIRVEFFGDAIESIRQINLDTQRSTQEIRALDVVAAASGAVVEQRELFANILPAETIIIFEEPSDVEEVANVYLARAENAARLYAWADIYNAAARFAQLHICRFAAGAPEEFLKLEVQSIQQFERKATSLWAGHKAALEELVGRSKEGNAVFLYCESPAEVQRVKEIIKEIDRQVPRRFELPLGYVHQGFVLRSLNTIIVSHHELFGQYAVRRRQRPVRATAPVDTLADLQPGDYVVHASYGIGKFLGVETIDEKGGKAEYLTLEYADAVKIQVSVHNIALVQKYIGTSPKRPKLSKVGSKRWQKQKEKVAQSVRDLAAELLQVQAQRQAVGGITYGDDSAWQMEFEESFPYQETPDQIGAIREIKADMRESVAMDRLLCGDVGYGKTELAMRAAFKAVENGKQVAVLVPTTVLSVQHARTFAERFADFPVAVEVLNRFKTGRQAKDIVARTRQGKVDVLIGTHRLLSGDVAFKDLGLLIIDEEQRFGVEHKERLKRMRVNVDILTMTATPIPRTLHMALLGLRDISSLTTPPLDRRSIVTQVTAYHPELIRKAIYRELNRQGQVFFLHNRVQ
;
A
#
# COMPACT_ATOMS: atom_id res chain seq x y z
N HIS A 1 5.92 -19.35 -29.91
CA HIS A 1 4.58 -19.47 -29.30
C HIS A 1 4.74 -19.72 -27.80
N ARG A 2 4.51 -18.71 -26.96
CA ARG A 2 4.38 -18.95 -25.51
C ARG A 2 2.99 -19.57 -25.30
N ASN A 3 2.90 -20.69 -24.56
CA ASN A 3 1.62 -21.28 -24.16
C ASN A 3 0.91 -20.27 -23.23
N LEU A 4 -0.04 -19.50 -23.78
CA LEU A 4 -0.82 -18.52 -23.04
C LEU A 4 -1.93 -19.24 -22.27
N ILE A 5 -1.97 -19.07 -20.94
CA ILE A 5 -3.06 -19.55 -20.10
C ILE A 5 -3.87 -18.34 -19.65
N ILE A 6 -5.17 -18.35 -19.92
CA ILE A 6 -6.11 -17.30 -19.52
C ILE A 6 -7.03 -17.88 -18.44
N ALA A 7 -6.92 -17.37 -17.22
CA ALA A 7 -7.87 -17.66 -16.14
C ALA A 7 -8.95 -16.58 -16.12
N ALA A 8 -10.21 -16.97 -16.28
CA ALA A 8 -11.34 -16.05 -16.31
C ALA A 8 -12.47 -16.55 -15.39
N PRO A 9 -12.97 -15.71 -14.47
CA PRO A 9 -14.16 -16.05 -13.70
C PRO A 9 -15.40 -15.98 -14.60
N VAL A 10 -16.44 -16.76 -14.29
CA VAL A 10 -17.65 -16.84 -15.12
C VAL A 10 -18.35 -15.50 -15.28
N GLN A 11 -18.31 -14.63 -14.28
CA GLN A 11 -18.88 -13.29 -14.36
C GLN A 11 -18.22 -12.45 -15.45
N ALA A 12 -16.93 -12.66 -15.74
CA ALA A 12 -16.23 -12.00 -16.84
C ALA A 12 -16.63 -12.62 -18.20
N LEU A 13 -16.85 -13.95 -18.26
CA LEU A 13 -17.33 -14.61 -19.48
C LEU A 13 -18.78 -14.22 -19.83
N CYS A 14 -19.61 -13.93 -18.84
CA CYS A 14 -20.95 -13.35 -19.05
C CYS A 14 -20.92 -11.94 -19.64
N GLN A 15 -19.79 -11.23 -19.53
CA GLN A 15 -19.68 -9.88 -20.09
C GLN A 15 -19.33 -9.95 -21.58
N PRO A 16 -20.08 -9.22 -22.43
CA PRO A 16 -19.69 -9.08 -23.82
C PRO A 16 -18.39 -8.29 -23.92
N ILE A 17 -17.55 -8.70 -24.86
CA ILE A 17 -16.34 -7.99 -25.21
C ILE A 17 -16.50 -7.27 -26.55
N PRO A 18 -15.67 -6.26 -26.83
CA PRO A 18 -15.54 -5.71 -28.18
C PRO A 18 -15.07 -6.75 -29.21
N GLN A 19 -15.54 -6.63 -30.45
CA GLN A 19 -14.92 -7.38 -31.55
C GLN A 19 -13.45 -6.96 -31.78
N PRO A 20 -12.55 -7.89 -32.15
CA PRO A 20 -11.14 -7.55 -32.41
C PRO A 20 -10.92 -6.54 -33.53
N ALA A 21 -11.84 -6.47 -34.50
CA ALA A 21 -11.82 -5.43 -35.54
C ALA A 21 -12.15 -4.06 -34.92
N ALA A 22 -13.24 -3.97 -34.16
CA ALA A 22 -13.65 -2.75 -33.46
C ALA A 22 -12.53 -2.17 -32.58
N LEU A 23 -11.79 -3.01 -31.85
CA LEU A 23 -10.65 -2.55 -31.03
C LEU A 23 -9.49 -1.99 -31.87
N ARG A 24 -9.19 -2.61 -33.02
CA ARG A 24 -8.11 -2.16 -33.92
C ARG A 24 -8.46 -0.87 -34.66
N ASP A 25 -9.74 -0.71 -35.00
CA ASP A 25 -10.24 0.45 -35.71
C ASP A 25 -10.46 1.64 -34.78
N SER A 26 -10.82 1.37 -33.51
CA SER A 26 -10.98 2.42 -32.50
C SER A 26 -9.67 2.86 -31.87
N SER A 27 -8.56 2.12 -31.99
CA SER A 27 -7.27 2.50 -31.39
C SER A 27 -6.64 3.74 -32.01
N LEU A 28 -6.05 4.60 -31.18
CA LEU A 28 -5.26 5.74 -31.64
C LEU A 28 -3.84 5.27 -31.95
N ARG A 29 -3.46 5.34 -33.22
CA ARG A 29 -2.10 4.98 -33.66
C ARG A 29 -1.23 6.22 -33.64
N LEU A 30 -0.08 6.10 -32.99
CA LEU A 30 0.93 7.15 -32.90
C LEU A 30 2.23 6.58 -33.46
N ARG A 31 2.75 7.20 -34.53
CA ARG A 31 4.03 6.83 -35.14
C ARG A 31 4.92 8.07 -35.30
N LEU A 32 6.22 7.87 -35.14
CA LEU A 32 7.21 8.91 -35.42
C LEU A 32 7.09 9.37 -36.88
N SER A 33 7.16 10.68 -37.11
CA SER A 33 7.06 11.34 -38.42
C SER A 33 5.70 11.20 -39.13
N GLU A 34 4.68 10.70 -38.44
CA GLU A 34 3.31 10.69 -38.94
C GLU A 34 2.72 12.11 -38.95
N THR A 35 1.99 12.45 -40.02
CA THR A 35 1.29 13.73 -40.13
C THR A 35 -0.11 13.61 -39.55
N VAL A 36 -0.30 14.07 -38.32
CA VAL A 36 -1.57 14.14 -37.61
C VAL A 36 -1.58 15.39 -36.74
N SER A 37 -2.66 16.17 -36.82
CA SER A 37 -2.77 17.40 -36.03
C SER A 37 -2.96 17.07 -34.54
N PRO A 38 -2.36 17.86 -33.64
CA PRO A 38 -2.59 17.72 -32.20
C PRO A 38 -4.08 17.78 -31.82
N GLU A 39 -4.87 18.56 -32.56
CA GLU A 39 -6.32 18.68 -32.41
C GLU A 39 -7.04 17.34 -32.59
N ALA A 40 -6.71 16.60 -33.65
CA ALA A 40 -7.35 15.32 -33.95
C ALA A 40 -7.09 14.28 -32.85
N ILE A 41 -5.89 14.28 -32.27
CA ILE A 41 -5.55 13.40 -31.15
C ILE A 41 -6.35 13.79 -29.90
N VAL A 42 -6.48 15.07 -29.60
CA VAL A 42 -7.28 15.54 -28.46
C VAL A 42 -8.76 15.21 -28.63
N GLU A 43 -9.30 15.39 -29.84
CA GLU A 43 -10.69 15.05 -30.15
C GLU A 43 -10.94 13.55 -29.92
N TRP A 44 -10.08 12.69 -30.45
CA TRP A 44 -10.15 11.25 -30.21
C TRP A 44 -10.08 10.91 -28.71
N LEU A 45 -9.18 11.53 -27.95
CA LEU A 45 -9.04 11.29 -26.50
C LEU A 45 -10.33 11.63 -25.75
N VAL A 46 -10.94 12.78 -26.05
CA VAL A 46 -12.20 13.22 -25.42
C VAL A 46 -13.35 12.28 -25.78
N GLU A 47 -13.49 11.90 -27.06
CA GLU A 47 -14.52 10.95 -27.53
C GLU A 47 -14.39 9.57 -26.86
N ASN A 48 -13.16 9.20 -26.48
CA ASN A 48 -12.84 7.94 -25.82
C ASN A 48 -12.77 8.05 -24.29
N ASN A 49 -13.42 9.06 -23.70
CA ASN A 49 -13.55 9.29 -22.26
C ASN A 49 -12.23 9.52 -21.52
N PHE A 50 -11.21 10.05 -22.18
CA PHE A 50 -10.04 10.55 -21.47
C PHE A 50 -10.35 11.90 -20.82
N GLU A 51 -9.89 12.09 -19.59
CA GLU A 51 -10.07 13.32 -18.83
C GLU A 51 -8.94 14.31 -19.18
N ARG A 52 -9.32 15.54 -19.58
CA ARG A 52 -8.36 16.62 -19.80
C ARG A 52 -7.95 17.24 -18.47
N VAL A 53 -6.65 17.25 -18.20
CA VAL A 53 -6.04 17.78 -16.97
C VAL A 53 -4.87 18.70 -17.30
N ASP A 54 -4.37 19.43 -16.31
CA ASP A 54 -3.19 20.28 -16.48
C ASP A 54 -1.89 19.46 -16.52
N ALA A 55 -1.83 18.38 -15.74
CA ALA A 55 -0.73 17.42 -15.70
C ALA A 55 -1.27 15.99 -15.51
N VAL A 56 -0.75 15.04 -16.26
CA VAL A 56 -1.19 13.63 -16.18
C VAL A 56 -0.66 12.96 -14.91
N ASP A 57 -1.54 12.23 -14.22
CA ASP A 57 -1.21 11.48 -13.00
C ASP A 57 -1.85 10.08 -12.99
N LEU A 58 -3.08 9.95 -13.50
CA LEU A 58 -3.84 8.70 -13.52
C LEU A 58 -4.08 8.18 -14.94
N PRO A 59 -4.17 6.84 -15.14
CA PRO A 59 -4.55 6.26 -16.43
C PRO A 59 -5.91 6.80 -16.91
N GLY A 60 -6.00 7.13 -18.20
CA GLY A 60 -7.17 7.77 -18.80
C GLY A 60 -7.13 9.30 -18.75
N GLN A 61 -6.04 9.92 -18.33
CA GLN A 61 -5.87 11.37 -18.36
C GLN A 61 -5.00 11.84 -19.53
N PHE A 62 -5.20 13.07 -19.98
CA PHE A 62 -4.30 13.73 -20.93
C PHE A 62 -4.16 15.23 -20.65
N ALA A 63 -3.02 15.80 -21.02
CA ALA A 63 -2.74 17.24 -20.92
C ALA A 63 -2.19 17.76 -22.26
N ARG A 64 -2.63 18.94 -22.68
CA ARG A 64 -2.13 19.60 -23.90
C ARG A 64 -1.48 20.93 -23.55
N ARG A 65 -0.22 21.10 -23.97
CA ARG A 65 0.60 22.30 -23.74
C ARG A 65 1.30 22.72 -25.03
N GLY A 66 0.68 23.61 -25.80
CA GLY A 66 1.20 24.03 -27.11
C GLY A 66 1.29 22.85 -28.08
N GLY A 67 2.50 22.60 -28.59
CA GLY A 67 2.84 21.46 -29.47
C GLY A 67 3.15 20.17 -28.73
N ILE A 68 2.74 20.02 -27.47
CA ILE A 68 2.98 18.81 -26.67
C ILE A 68 1.65 18.27 -26.16
N VAL A 69 1.45 16.95 -26.29
CA VAL A 69 0.32 16.21 -25.72
C VAL A 69 0.85 15.10 -24.84
N ASP A 70 0.60 15.20 -23.54
CA ASP A 70 0.88 14.16 -22.56
C ASP A 70 -0.36 13.28 -22.40
N ILE A 71 -0.20 11.96 -22.46
CA ILE A 71 -1.29 10.98 -22.41
C ILE A 71 -0.90 9.88 -21.44
N TYR A 72 -1.75 9.58 -20.45
CA TYR A 72 -1.61 8.35 -19.66
C TYR A 72 -2.55 7.29 -20.22
N ALA A 73 -2.02 6.47 -21.13
CA ALA A 73 -2.73 5.39 -21.78
C ALA A 73 -2.93 4.21 -20.79
N PRO A 74 -4.17 3.77 -20.52
CA PRO A 74 -4.43 2.63 -19.63
C PRO A 74 -4.03 1.28 -20.25
N LEU A 75 -4.05 1.20 -21.58
CA LEU A 75 -3.66 0.03 -22.35
C LEU A 75 -2.91 0.50 -23.60
N THR A 76 -1.71 -0.02 -23.78
CA THR A 76 -0.90 0.23 -24.97
C THR A 76 -0.53 -1.07 -25.67
N SER A 77 -0.53 -1.04 -26.99
CA SER A 77 0.02 -2.10 -27.83
C SER A 77 1.11 -1.50 -28.70
N GLY A 78 2.36 -1.93 -28.55
CA GLY A 78 3.48 -1.37 -29.32
C GLY A 78 4.80 -2.06 -29.05
N LYS A 79 5.77 -1.87 -29.95
CA LYS A 79 7.15 -2.35 -29.81
C LYS A 79 7.98 -1.24 -29.16
N VAL A 80 8.46 -1.47 -27.94
CA VAL A 80 9.40 -0.57 -27.25
C VAL A 80 10.83 -1.00 -27.62
N LEU A 81 11.62 -0.11 -28.20
CA LEU A 81 13.05 -0.37 -28.44
C LEU A 81 13.85 0.01 -27.21
N VAL A 82 14.55 -0.95 -26.61
CA VAL A 82 15.55 -0.70 -25.56
C VAL A 82 16.93 -0.96 -26.16
N ASN A 83 17.73 0.10 -26.36
CA ASN A 83 19.15 0.06 -26.77
C ASN A 83 19.51 -0.98 -27.85
N SER A 84 19.42 -0.58 -29.12
CA SER A 84 19.95 -1.30 -30.31
C SER A 84 19.52 -2.76 -30.55
N ASP A 85 18.87 -3.41 -29.60
CA ASP A 85 18.30 -4.75 -29.75
C ASP A 85 16.77 -4.63 -29.74
N GLU A 86 16.14 -5.13 -30.81
CA GLU A 86 14.70 -5.24 -30.93
C GLU A 86 14.17 -6.27 -29.92
N VAL A 87 13.90 -5.84 -28.69
CA VAL A 87 13.20 -6.68 -27.72
C VAL A 87 11.70 -6.51 -27.93
N ASP A 88 11.04 -7.54 -28.45
CA ASP A 88 9.59 -7.66 -28.61
C ASP A 88 8.92 -7.79 -27.22
N GLN A 89 8.94 -6.72 -26.43
CA GLN A 89 8.19 -6.60 -25.20
C GLN A 89 6.82 -5.99 -25.53
N SER A 90 5.85 -6.84 -25.85
CA SER A 90 4.44 -6.50 -25.81
C SER A 90 3.99 -6.27 -24.36
N THR A 91 4.41 -5.16 -23.76
CA THR A 91 3.94 -4.74 -22.43
C THR A 91 2.50 -4.25 -22.56
N GLN A 92 1.54 -5.10 -22.19
CA GLN A 92 0.13 -4.74 -21.96
C GLN A 92 -0.02 -4.03 -20.61
N ASP A 93 0.77 -2.98 -20.39
CA ASP A 93 0.74 -2.18 -19.16
C ASP A 93 0.35 -0.74 -19.48
N ALA A 94 -0.20 -0.03 -18.50
CA ALA A 94 -0.53 1.38 -18.63
C ALA A 94 0.76 2.20 -18.75
N GLN A 95 0.83 3.11 -19.72
CA GLN A 95 2.01 3.95 -19.97
C GLN A 95 1.65 5.43 -20.06
N ALA A 96 2.44 6.27 -19.39
CA ALA A 96 2.41 7.72 -19.57
C ALA A 96 3.41 8.12 -20.65
N ILE A 97 2.92 8.79 -21.70
CA ILE A 97 3.70 9.19 -22.87
C ILE A 97 3.53 10.68 -23.16
N ARG A 98 4.57 11.28 -23.73
CA ARG A 98 4.61 12.64 -24.27
C ARG A 98 4.74 12.53 -25.78
N VAL A 99 3.83 13.16 -26.50
CA VAL A 99 3.88 13.31 -27.95
C VAL A 99 4.23 14.77 -28.26
N GLU A 100 5.37 14.98 -28.90
CA GLU A 100 5.86 16.30 -29.30
C GLU A 100 5.62 16.50 -30.79
N PHE A 101 5.10 17.68 -31.16
CA PHE A 101 4.69 18.00 -32.52
C PHE A 101 5.46 19.19 -33.06
N PHE A 102 5.78 19.12 -34.36
CA PHE A 102 6.23 20.25 -35.16
C PHE A 102 5.18 20.54 -36.24
N GLY A 103 4.32 21.52 -36.00
CA GLY A 103 3.11 21.73 -36.80
C GLY A 103 2.17 20.53 -36.65
N ASP A 104 1.85 19.87 -37.77
CA ASP A 104 0.99 18.67 -37.82
C ASP A 104 1.80 17.37 -37.91
N ALA A 105 3.11 17.39 -37.64
CA ALA A 105 3.94 16.19 -37.68
C ALA A 105 4.41 15.78 -36.27
N ILE A 106 4.32 14.49 -35.94
CA ILE A 106 4.87 13.95 -34.70
C ILE A 106 6.41 13.95 -34.81
N GLU A 107 7.05 14.80 -34.01
CA GLU A 107 8.50 14.93 -33.93
C GLU A 107 9.12 13.87 -33.01
N SER A 108 8.48 13.60 -31.87
CA SER A 108 8.97 12.60 -30.92
C SER A 108 7.82 12.01 -30.09
N ILE A 109 7.99 10.75 -29.67
CA ILE A 109 7.13 10.11 -28.66
C ILE A 109 8.06 9.61 -27.56
N ARG A 110 7.79 9.99 -26.32
CA ARG A 110 8.65 9.65 -25.17
C ARG A 110 7.84 9.16 -24.00
N GLN A 111 8.38 8.25 -23.20
CA GLN A 111 7.78 7.89 -21.92
C GLN A 111 7.98 9.05 -20.92
N ILE A 112 7.00 9.30 -20.05
CA ILE A 112 7.07 10.33 -19.00
C ILE A 112 7.30 9.64 -17.66
N ASN A 113 8.24 10.16 -16.88
CA ASN A 113 8.29 9.89 -15.45
C ASN A 113 7.28 10.80 -14.73
N LEU A 114 6.20 10.23 -14.20
CA LEU A 114 5.09 10.97 -13.56
C LEU A 114 5.51 11.82 -12.34
N ASP A 115 6.57 11.42 -11.62
CA ASP A 115 7.03 12.13 -10.41
C ASP A 115 7.78 13.42 -10.79
N THR A 116 8.61 13.34 -11.82
CA THR A 116 9.44 14.48 -12.27
C THR A 116 8.81 15.24 -13.44
N GLN A 117 7.78 14.68 -14.07
CA GLN A 117 7.17 15.13 -15.32
C GLN A 117 8.18 15.30 -16.47
N ARG A 118 9.32 14.59 -16.39
CA ARG A 118 10.39 14.60 -17.39
C ARG A 118 10.30 13.38 -18.30
N SER A 119 10.61 13.60 -19.57
CA SER A 119 10.70 12.53 -20.57
C SER A 119 11.89 11.62 -20.27
N THR A 120 11.72 10.32 -20.52
CA THR A 120 12.75 9.30 -20.33
C THR A 120 13.12 8.64 -21.67
N GLN A 121 12.51 7.49 -21.99
CA GLN A 121 12.84 6.69 -23.16
C GLN A 121 12.05 7.13 -24.39
N GLU A 122 12.66 7.05 -25.57
CA GLU A 122 11.99 7.30 -26.85
C GLU A 122 11.22 6.08 -27.36
N ILE A 123 10.09 6.34 -27.99
CA ILE A 123 9.16 5.35 -28.53
C ILE A 123 8.98 5.67 -30.02
N ARG A 124 9.17 4.69 -30.91
CA ARG A 124 8.95 4.91 -32.35
C ARG A 124 7.48 4.80 -32.75
N ALA A 125 6.75 3.93 -32.07
CA ALA A 125 5.41 3.53 -32.46
C ALA A 125 4.64 3.00 -31.25
N LEU A 126 3.41 3.46 -31.07
CA LEU A 126 2.51 3.02 -30.02
C LEU A 126 1.05 3.09 -30.48
N ASP A 127 0.25 2.10 -30.12
CA ASP A 127 -1.21 2.15 -30.25
C ASP A 127 -1.84 2.32 -28.88
N VAL A 128 -2.64 3.37 -28.70
CA VAL A 128 -3.41 3.64 -27.49
C VAL A 128 -4.80 3.05 -27.66
N VAL A 129 -5.18 2.14 -26.75
CA VAL A 129 -6.49 1.49 -26.76
C VAL A 129 -7.38 2.12 -25.70
N ALA A 130 -8.55 2.59 -26.10
CA ALA A 130 -9.56 3.09 -25.19
C ALA A 130 -10.31 1.94 -24.50
N ALA A 131 -10.50 2.04 -23.19
CA ALA A 131 -11.23 1.03 -22.42
C ALA A 131 -12.76 1.09 -22.62
N ALA A 132 -13.29 2.23 -23.10
CA ALA A 132 -14.73 2.43 -23.25
C ALA A 132 -15.05 3.55 -24.26
N SER A 133 -15.25 3.19 -25.53
CA SER A 133 -15.93 4.05 -26.53
C SER A 133 -17.35 3.55 -26.76
N GLY A 134 -18.31 4.46 -27.00
CA GLY A 134 -19.68 4.10 -27.32
C GLY A 134 -19.83 3.24 -28.58
N ALA A 135 -18.97 3.42 -29.59
CA ALA A 135 -18.96 2.61 -30.81
C ALA A 135 -18.53 1.15 -30.56
N VAL A 136 -17.61 0.96 -29.61
CA VAL A 136 -17.11 -0.34 -29.16
C VAL A 136 -18.20 -1.13 -28.38
N VAL A 137 -19.19 -0.42 -27.84
CA VAL A 137 -20.31 -0.99 -27.08
C VAL A 137 -21.40 -1.58 -28.00
N GLU A 138 -21.46 -1.22 -29.29
CA GLU A 138 -22.44 -1.76 -30.24
C GLU A 138 -21.94 -3.03 -30.95
N GLN A 139 -20.62 -3.15 -31.18
CA GLN A 139 -19.99 -4.31 -31.82
C GLN A 139 -19.49 -5.34 -30.79
N ARG A 140 -20.44 -5.92 -30.07
CA ARG A 140 -20.19 -6.90 -29.00
C ARG A 140 -20.00 -8.31 -29.54
N GLU A 141 -19.20 -9.08 -28.84
CA GLU A 141 -18.92 -10.47 -29.12
C GLU A 141 -18.73 -11.24 -27.80
N LEU A 142 -18.97 -12.55 -27.84
CA LEU A 142 -18.66 -13.44 -26.74
C LEU A 142 -17.16 -13.74 -26.71
N PHE A 143 -16.53 -13.75 -25.54
CA PHE A 143 -15.10 -14.01 -25.42
C PHE A 143 -14.66 -15.34 -26.08
N ALA A 144 -15.46 -16.41 -25.93
CA ALA A 144 -15.17 -17.70 -26.55
C ALA A 144 -15.12 -17.63 -28.10
N ASN A 145 -15.83 -16.67 -28.70
CA ASN A 145 -15.92 -16.55 -30.16
C ASN A 145 -14.63 -16.02 -30.80
N ILE A 146 -13.79 -15.30 -30.04
CA ILE A 146 -12.52 -14.74 -30.53
C ILE A 146 -11.30 -15.63 -30.27
N LEU A 147 -11.48 -16.74 -29.56
CA LEU A 147 -10.37 -17.65 -29.23
C LEU A 147 -9.93 -18.45 -30.47
N PRO A 148 -8.61 -18.71 -30.64
CA PRO A 148 -8.09 -19.56 -31.71
C PRO A 148 -8.67 -20.98 -31.66
N ALA A 149 -8.89 -21.62 -32.81
CA ALA A 149 -9.57 -22.91 -32.91
C ALA A 149 -8.86 -24.06 -32.16
N GLU A 150 -7.54 -23.96 -32.01
CA GLU A 150 -6.69 -24.89 -31.27
C GLU A 150 -6.75 -24.71 -29.74
N THR A 151 -7.55 -23.75 -29.25
CA THR A 151 -7.69 -23.50 -27.81
C THR A 151 -8.33 -24.70 -27.11
N ILE A 152 -7.77 -25.08 -25.96
CA ILE A 152 -8.36 -26.04 -25.04
C ILE A 152 -9.08 -25.24 -23.94
N ILE A 153 -10.37 -25.51 -23.74
CA ILE A 153 -11.16 -24.90 -22.67
C ILE A 153 -11.21 -25.86 -21.47
N ILE A 154 -10.83 -25.35 -20.30
CA ILE A 154 -10.89 -26.12 -19.05
C ILE A 154 -12.02 -25.53 -18.19
N PHE A 155 -13.01 -26.35 -17.86
CA PHE A 155 -14.05 -26.00 -16.89
C PHE A 155 -13.78 -26.71 -15.57
N GLU A 156 -13.56 -25.95 -14.51
CA GLU A 156 -13.49 -26.46 -13.13
C GLU A 156 -14.90 -26.42 -12.53
N GLU A 157 -15.45 -27.59 -12.20
CA GLU A 157 -16.81 -27.76 -11.66
C GLU A 157 -17.89 -27.02 -12.49
N PRO A 158 -18.17 -27.43 -13.74
CA PRO A 158 -19.08 -26.70 -14.65
C PRO A 158 -20.48 -26.44 -14.07
N SER A 159 -21.00 -27.34 -13.21
CA SER A 159 -22.27 -27.14 -12.52
C SER A 159 -22.24 -25.98 -11.53
N ASP A 160 -21.15 -25.84 -10.76
CA ASP A 160 -20.97 -24.73 -9.82
C ASP A 160 -20.81 -23.41 -10.59
N VAL A 161 -20.10 -23.47 -11.72
CA VAL A 161 -19.92 -22.33 -12.62
C VAL A 161 -21.27 -21.84 -13.17
N GLU A 162 -22.16 -22.76 -13.57
CA GLU A 162 -23.51 -22.44 -14.00
C GLU A 162 -24.33 -21.76 -12.90
N GLU A 163 -24.31 -22.28 -11.67
CA GLU A 163 -25.02 -21.69 -10.54
C GLU A 163 -24.53 -20.26 -10.25
N VAL A 164 -23.22 -20.06 -10.24
CA VAL A 164 -22.61 -18.73 -10.03
C VAL A 164 -23.01 -17.76 -11.14
N ALA A 165 -23.04 -18.20 -12.40
CA ALA A 165 -23.49 -17.39 -13.53
C ALA A 165 -24.96 -16.98 -13.37
N ASN A 166 -25.84 -17.92 -13.03
CA ASN A 166 -27.27 -17.69 -12.84
C ASN A 166 -27.53 -16.68 -11.71
N VAL A 167 -26.84 -16.84 -10.58
CA VAL A 167 -26.93 -15.89 -9.44
C VAL A 167 -26.42 -14.50 -9.84
N TYR A 168 -25.33 -14.42 -10.62
CA TYR A 168 -24.79 -13.16 -11.12
C TYR A 168 -25.79 -12.44 -12.04
N LEU A 169 -26.38 -13.16 -13.01
CA LEU A 169 -27.37 -12.61 -13.95
C LEU A 169 -28.64 -12.15 -13.24
N ALA A 170 -29.17 -12.94 -12.31
CA ALA A 170 -30.37 -12.61 -11.54
C ALA A 170 -30.23 -11.31 -10.72
N ARG A 171 -28.99 -10.92 -10.38
CA ARG A 171 -28.66 -9.72 -9.60
C ARG A 171 -28.22 -8.53 -10.44
N ALA A 172 -28.04 -8.71 -11.75
CA ALA A 172 -27.56 -7.66 -12.64
C ALA A 172 -28.68 -6.69 -13.05
N GLU A 173 -28.43 -5.38 -12.95
CA GLU A 173 -29.41 -4.33 -13.31
C GLU A 173 -29.84 -4.40 -14.79
N ASN A 174 -28.95 -4.86 -15.68
CA ASN A 174 -29.19 -5.00 -17.12
C ASN A 174 -28.80 -6.41 -17.60
N ALA A 175 -29.42 -7.44 -17.03
CA ALA A 175 -29.13 -8.83 -17.40
C ALA A 175 -29.26 -9.11 -18.91
N ALA A 176 -30.18 -8.41 -19.60
CA ALA A 176 -30.38 -8.52 -21.05
C ALA A 176 -29.14 -8.14 -21.90
N ARG A 177 -28.13 -7.50 -21.30
CA ARG A 177 -26.87 -7.11 -21.96
C ARG A 177 -25.73 -8.10 -21.73
N LEU A 178 -25.98 -9.19 -21.01
CA LEU A 178 -25.00 -10.21 -20.61
C LEU A 178 -25.33 -11.55 -21.27
N TYR A 179 -24.32 -12.38 -21.48
CA TYR A 179 -24.48 -13.74 -22.00
C TYR A 179 -24.86 -14.71 -20.88
N ALA A 180 -25.81 -15.60 -21.16
CA ALA A 180 -26.17 -16.68 -20.26
C ALA A 180 -25.11 -17.77 -20.27
N TRP A 181 -25.07 -18.61 -19.23
CA TRP A 181 -24.20 -19.77 -19.19
C TRP A 181 -24.40 -20.68 -20.40
N ALA A 182 -25.64 -20.90 -20.83
CA ALA A 182 -25.97 -21.69 -22.01
C ALA A 182 -25.29 -21.16 -23.28
N ASP A 183 -25.24 -19.84 -23.49
CA ASP A 183 -24.59 -19.24 -24.66
C ASP A 183 -23.07 -19.48 -24.63
N ILE A 184 -22.47 -19.30 -23.44
CA ILE A 184 -21.04 -19.53 -23.20
C ILE A 184 -20.69 -21.00 -23.46
N TYR A 185 -21.46 -21.91 -22.89
CA TYR A 185 -21.24 -23.35 -22.98
C TYR A 185 -21.42 -23.86 -24.41
N ASN A 186 -22.43 -23.38 -25.13
CA ASN A 186 -22.65 -23.71 -26.53
C ASN A 186 -21.52 -23.20 -27.43
N ALA A 187 -21.05 -21.97 -27.23
CA ALA A 187 -19.91 -21.44 -27.98
C ALA A 187 -18.61 -22.21 -27.67
N ALA A 188 -18.46 -22.70 -26.44
CA ALA A 188 -17.33 -23.53 -26.04
C ALA A 188 -17.33 -24.92 -26.72
N ALA A 189 -18.47 -25.41 -27.21
CA ALA A 189 -18.61 -26.76 -27.78
C ALA A 189 -17.74 -27.03 -29.01
N ARG A 190 -17.29 -25.99 -29.70
CA ARG A 190 -16.39 -26.09 -30.87
C ARG A 190 -14.92 -26.37 -30.51
N PHE A 191 -14.56 -26.26 -29.23
CA PHE A 191 -13.20 -26.44 -28.74
C PHE A 191 -13.01 -27.80 -28.07
N ALA A 192 -11.77 -28.25 -27.96
CA ALA A 192 -11.45 -29.35 -27.06
C ALA A 192 -11.73 -28.92 -25.61
N GLN A 193 -12.55 -29.69 -24.89
CA GLN A 193 -12.93 -29.38 -23.52
C GLN A 193 -12.36 -30.39 -22.54
N LEU A 194 -11.86 -29.88 -21.42
CA LEU A 194 -11.47 -30.68 -20.26
C LEU A 194 -12.31 -30.23 -19.07
N HIS A 195 -13.07 -31.14 -18.49
CA HIS A 195 -13.87 -30.86 -17.29
C HIS A 195 -13.13 -31.44 -16.08
N ILE A 196 -12.88 -30.59 -15.09
CA ILE A 196 -12.26 -30.98 -13.83
C ILE A 196 -13.36 -30.99 -12.78
N CYS A 197 -13.75 -32.18 -12.33
CA CYS A 197 -14.79 -32.38 -11.33
C CYS A 197 -14.23 -33.18 -10.15
N ARG A 198 -14.58 -32.80 -8.93
CA ARG A 198 -14.24 -33.58 -7.71
C ARG A 198 -15.02 -34.88 -7.64
N PHE A 199 -16.24 -34.88 -8.17
CA PHE A 199 -17.11 -36.04 -8.23
C PHE A 199 -17.50 -36.30 -9.68
N ALA A 200 -17.15 -37.47 -10.22
CA ALA A 200 -17.58 -37.88 -11.54
C ALA A 200 -19.02 -38.42 -11.46
N ALA A 201 -19.92 -37.88 -12.29
CA ALA A 201 -21.24 -38.44 -12.54
C ALA A 201 -21.27 -38.93 -14.00
N GLY A 202 -21.02 -40.22 -14.23
CA GLY A 202 -20.93 -40.78 -15.59
C GLY A 202 -20.39 -42.21 -15.62
N ALA A 203 -20.30 -42.80 -16.80
CA ALA A 203 -19.71 -44.13 -16.98
C ALA A 203 -18.17 -44.06 -16.86
N PRO A 204 -17.49 -45.07 -16.30
CA PRO A 204 -16.03 -45.05 -16.07
C PRO A 204 -15.16 -44.78 -17.31
N GLU A 205 -15.69 -45.04 -18.50
CA GLU A 205 -14.97 -44.88 -19.77
C GLU A 205 -14.96 -43.42 -20.27
N GLU A 206 -15.75 -42.54 -19.65
CA GLU A 206 -15.89 -41.14 -20.05
C GLU A 206 -14.98 -40.18 -19.25
N PHE A 207 -14.30 -40.68 -18.21
CA PHE A 207 -13.47 -39.84 -17.34
C PHE A 207 -12.14 -40.48 -16.95
N LEU A 208 -11.10 -39.65 -16.86
CA LEU A 208 -9.80 -40.03 -16.31
C LEU A 208 -9.78 -39.73 -14.81
N LYS A 209 -9.74 -40.78 -13.99
CA LYS A 209 -9.65 -40.62 -12.54
C LYS A 209 -8.21 -40.38 -12.12
N LEU A 210 -7.93 -39.19 -11.59
CA LEU A 210 -6.70 -38.89 -10.87
C LEU A 210 -6.88 -39.22 -9.39
N GLU A 211 -6.04 -40.09 -8.85
CA GLU A 211 -6.06 -40.47 -7.43
C GLU A 211 -5.41 -39.39 -6.56
N VAL A 212 -6.07 -38.23 -6.50
CA VAL A 212 -5.64 -37.07 -5.72
C VAL A 212 -6.14 -37.22 -4.28
N GLN A 213 -5.25 -37.06 -3.30
CA GLN A 213 -5.59 -37.05 -1.89
C GLN A 213 -5.13 -35.75 -1.22
N SER A 214 -5.94 -35.25 -0.30
CA SER A 214 -5.56 -34.10 0.54
C SER A 214 -4.42 -34.49 1.50
N ILE A 215 -3.54 -33.53 1.77
CA ILE A 215 -2.36 -33.71 2.62
C ILE A 215 -2.65 -33.44 4.12
N GLN A 216 -3.92 -33.27 4.52
CA GLN A 216 -4.37 -33.01 5.91
C GLN A 216 -3.78 -33.95 6.99
N GLN A 217 -3.27 -35.12 6.62
CA GLN A 217 -2.55 -36.00 7.53
C GLN A 217 -1.24 -35.40 8.09
N PHE A 218 -0.63 -34.46 7.37
CA PHE A 218 0.58 -33.74 7.80
C PHE A 218 0.25 -32.49 8.64
N GLU A 219 -0.96 -31.91 8.52
CA GLU A 219 -1.38 -30.72 9.30
C GLU A 219 -1.59 -31.01 10.80
N ARG A 220 -1.94 -32.25 11.18
CA ARG A 220 -2.49 -32.57 12.52
C ARG A 220 -1.50 -32.95 13.62
N LYS A 221 -0.18 -32.90 13.39
CA LYS A 221 0.83 -33.33 14.41
C LYS A 221 1.62 -32.19 15.07
N ALA A 222 1.30 -30.92 14.79
CA ALA A 222 1.98 -29.78 15.42
C ALA A 222 1.32 -29.37 16.75
N THR A 223 1.67 -30.07 17.84
CA THR A 223 1.32 -29.66 19.23
C THR A 223 2.37 -28.73 19.86
N SER A 224 3.53 -28.61 19.21
CA SER A 224 4.55 -27.55 19.35
C SER A 224 5.00 -27.25 17.92
N LEU A 225 4.89 -26.00 17.46
CA LEU A 225 5.04 -25.63 16.04
C LEU A 225 6.38 -26.13 15.47
N TRP A 226 7.50 -25.89 16.16
CA TRP A 226 8.82 -26.32 15.70
C TRP A 226 9.04 -27.85 15.72
N ALA A 227 8.58 -28.56 16.76
CA ALA A 227 8.71 -30.02 16.82
C ALA A 227 7.80 -30.72 15.78
N GLY A 228 6.63 -30.12 15.50
CA GLY A 228 5.70 -30.60 14.48
C GLY A 228 6.22 -30.41 13.05
N HIS A 229 6.84 -29.27 12.75
CA HIS A 229 7.37 -28.98 11.42
C HIS A 229 8.55 -29.89 11.06
N LYS A 230 9.46 -30.12 12.03
CA LYS A 230 10.56 -31.08 11.84
C LYS A 230 10.06 -32.50 11.62
N ALA A 231 9.07 -32.95 12.39
CA ALA A 231 8.45 -34.26 12.21
C ALA A 231 7.75 -34.41 10.84
N ALA A 232 7.10 -33.36 10.34
CA ALA A 232 6.48 -33.37 9.02
C ALA A 232 7.54 -33.45 7.90
N LEU A 233 8.63 -32.70 8.01
CA LEU A 233 9.77 -32.81 7.09
C LEU A 233 10.46 -34.17 7.16
N GLU A 234 10.62 -34.75 8.36
CA GLU A 234 11.14 -36.11 8.55
C GLU A 234 10.26 -37.14 7.81
N GLU A 235 8.94 -37.02 7.91
CA GLU A 235 8.02 -37.89 7.19
C GLU A 235 8.17 -37.72 5.67
N LEU A 236 8.22 -36.49 5.15
CA LEU A 236 8.41 -36.23 3.72
C LEU A 236 9.76 -36.72 3.19
N VAL A 237 10.84 -36.55 3.95
CA VAL A 237 12.17 -37.11 3.65
C VAL A 237 12.09 -38.64 3.61
N GLY A 238 11.39 -39.26 4.56
CA GLY A 238 11.10 -40.69 4.58
C GLY A 238 10.37 -41.15 3.32
N ARG A 239 9.28 -40.48 2.94
CA ARG A 239 8.52 -40.77 1.70
C ARG A 239 9.38 -40.65 0.45
N SER A 240 10.27 -39.68 0.39
CA SER A 240 11.20 -39.50 -0.72
C SER A 240 12.17 -40.68 -0.84
N LYS A 241 12.67 -41.20 0.29
CA LYS A 241 13.50 -42.41 0.35
C LYS A 241 12.74 -43.69 -0.03
N GLU A 242 11.45 -43.75 0.30
CA GLU A 242 10.54 -44.84 -0.12
C GLU A 242 10.23 -44.81 -1.63
N GLY A 243 10.70 -43.79 -2.36
CA GLY A 243 10.59 -43.68 -3.81
C GLY A 243 9.56 -42.66 -4.31
N ASN A 244 8.88 -41.94 -3.43
CA ASN A 244 7.96 -40.87 -3.85
C ASN A 244 8.74 -39.65 -4.36
N ALA A 245 8.22 -38.98 -5.39
CA ALA A 245 8.70 -37.67 -5.80
C ALA A 245 8.05 -36.60 -4.91
N VAL A 246 8.83 -35.89 -4.11
CA VAL A 246 8.35 -34.85 -3.19
C VAL A 246 8.75 -33.49 -3.74
N PHE A 247 7.76 -32.63 -3.95
CA PHE A 247 7.95 -31.23 -4.34
C PHE A 247 7.45 -30.35 -3.21
N LEU A 248 8.36 -29.64 -2.55
CA LEU A 248 8.03 -28.66 -1.52
C LEU A 248 8.23 -27.26 -2.12
N TYR A 249 7.13 -26.60 -2.45
CA TYR A 249 7.13 -25.26 -3.05
C TYR A 249 7.45 -24.19 -2.01
N CYS A 250 8.49 -23.41 -2.28
CA CYS A 250 8.89 -22.25 -1.48
C CYS A 250 8.63 -20.97 -2.27
N GLU A 251 8.21 -19.90 -1.60
CA GLU A 251 7.93 -18.62 -2.24
C GLU A 251 9.18 -17.74 -2.38
N SER A 252 10.18 -17.96 -1.52
CA SER A 252 11.42 -17.20 -1.49
C SER A 252 12.68 -18.07 -1.50
N PRO A 253 13.81 -17.56 -2.03
CA PRO A 253 15.10 -18.25 -1.90
C PRO A 253 15.53 -18.49 -0.46
N ALA A 254 15.11 -17.63 0.49
CA ALA A 254 15.38 -17.77 1.91
C ALA A 254 14.68 -19.00 2.51
N GLU A 255 13.40 -19.21 2.19
CA GLU A 255 12.65 -20.42 2.58
C GLU A 255 13.31 -21.68 2.03
N VAL A 256 13.75 -21.67 0.76
CA VAL A 256 14.48 -22.80 0.17
C VAL A 256 15.73 -23.11 0.99
N GLN A 257 16.48 -22.10 1.39
CA GLN A 257 17.70 -22.28 2.18
C GLN A 257 17.39 -22.82 3.58
N ARG A 258 16.37 -22.28 4.26
CA ARG A 258 15.91 -22.73 5.58
C ARG A 258 15.50 -24.21 5.57
N VAL A 259 14.67 -24.60 4.60
CA VAL A 259 14.23 -26.00 4.46
C VAL A 259 15.42 -26.92 4.17
N LYS A 260 16.39 -26.49 3.35
CA LYS A 260 17.62 -27.26 3.12
C LYS A 260 18.43 -27.47 4.39
N GLU A 261 18.52 -26.47 5.25
CA GLU A 261 19.24 -26.57 6.54
C GLU A 261 18.54 -27.54 7.48
N ILE A 262 17.22 -27.45 7.61
CA ILE A 262 16.43 -28.39 8.44
C ILE A 262 16.55 -29.82 7.89
N ILE A 263 16.46 -30.00 6.57
CA ILE A 263 16.66 -31.32 5.96
C ILE A 263 18.06 -31.84 6.26
N LYS A 264 19.11 -31.00 6.22
CA LYS A 264 20.49 -31.39 6.56
C LYS A 264 20.66 -31.88 8.00
N GLU A 265 19.87 -31.34 8.93
CA GLU A 265 19.84 -31.83 10.32
C GLU A 265 19.14 -33.18 10.44
N ILE A 266 18.08 -33.40 9.66
CA ILE A 266 17.31 -34.65 9.63
C ILE A 266 18.11 -35.76 8.92
N ASP A 267 18.70 -35.42 7.78
CA ASP A 267 19.48 -36.30 6.92
C ASP A 267 20.61 -35.50 6.28
N ARG A 268 21.82 -36.06 6.22
CA ARG A 268 23.05 -35.30 5.85
C ARG A 268 22.97 -34.60 4.49
N GLN A 269 22.07 -35.04 3.60
CA GLN A 269 21.84 -34.47 2.28
C GLN A 269 20.35 -34.50 1.90
N VAL A 270 19.93 -33.57 1.05
CA VAL A 270 18.58 -33.57 0.47
C VAL A 270 18.42 -34.79 -0.45
N PRO A 271 17.38 -35.63 -0.27
CA PRO A 271 17.17 -36.80 -1.13
C PRO A 271 17.01 -36.43 -2.61
N ARG A 272 17.43 -37.32 -3.51
CA ARG A 272 17.36 -37.07 -4.98
C ARG A 272 15.95 -36.82 -5.50
N ARG A 273 14.93 -37.40 -4.87
CA ARG A 273 13.50 -37.24 -5.22
C ARG A 273 12.81 -36.19 -4.34
N PHE A 274 13.57 -35.29 -3.73
CA PHE A 274 13.05 -34.17 -2.93
C PHE A 274 13.48 -32.87 -3.59
N GLU A 275 12.53 -32.19 -4.23
CA GLU A 275 12.75 -30.94 -4.94
C GLU A 275 12.15 -29.76 -4.20
N LEU A 276 12.84 -28.62 -4.27
CA LEU A 276 12.46 -27.36 -3.64
C LEU A 276 12.24 -26.28 -4.72
N PRO A 277 11.19 -26.40 -5.55
CA PRO A 277 10.89 -25.41 -6.58
C PRO A 277 10.48 -24.06 -5.96
N LEU A 278 10.91 -22.97 -6.60
CA LEU A 278 10.38 -21.65 -6.31
C LEU A 278 9.01 -21.50 -6.98
N GLY A 279 7.97 -21.26 -6.18
CA GLY A 279 6.61 -21.11 -6.66
C GLY A 279 5.59 -21.16 -5.53
N TYR A 280 4.32 -21.01 -5.88
CA TYR A 280 3.22 -21.00 -4.93
C TYR A 280 2.19 -22.06 -5.30
N VAL A 281 1.80 -22.86 -4.31
CA VAL A 281 0.71 -23.84 -4.42
C VAL A 281 -0.22 -23.64 -3.24
N HIS A 282 -1.46 -23.21 -3.47
CA HIS A 282 -2.39 -22.83 -2.40
C HIS A 282 -2.59 -23.95 -1.36
N GLN A 283 -2.75 -25.19 -1.80
CA GLN A 283 -2.89 -26.38 -0.96
C GLN A 283 -2.13 -27.56 -1.57
N GLY A 284 -1.42 -28.28 -0.73
CA GLY A 284 -0.70 -29.50 -1.08
C GLY A 284 -1.64 -30.68 -1.28
N PHE A 285 -1.16 -31.64 -2.05
CA PHE A 285 -1.90 -32.84 -2.40
C PHE A 285 -0.96 -33.97 -2.78
N VAL A 286 -1.46 -35.20 -2.68
CA VAL A 286 -0.76 -36.42 -3.07
C VAL A 286 -1.42 -36.99 -4.32
N LEU A 287 -0.62 -37.22 -5.37
CA LEU A 287 -1.02 -37.92 -6.59
C LEU A 287 -0.51 -39.37 -6.50
N ARG A 288 -1.37 -40.29 -6.05
CA ARG A 288 -0.97 -41.71 -5.91
C ARG A 288 -0.61 -42.36 -7.23
N SER A 289 -1.32 -42.01 -8.30
CA SER A 289 -1.08 -42.54 -9.64
C SER A 289 0.32 -42.25 -10.19
N LEU A 290 1.01 -41.22 -9.66
CA LEU A 290 2.36 -40.84 -10.06
C LEU A 290 3.41 -41.04 -8.95
N ASN A 291 3.01 -41.51 -7.77
CA ASN A 291 3.83 -41.50 -6.55
C ASN A 291 4.43 -40.11 -6.27
N THR A 292 3.64 -39.05 -6.46
CA THR A 292 4.07 -37.66 -6.33
C THR A 292 3.36 -36.99 -5.16
N ILE A 293 4.13 -36.30 -4.32
CA ILE A 293 3.66 -35.52 -3.19
C ILE A 293 4.01 -34.06 -3.46
N ILE A 294 3.00 -33.19 -3.49
CA ILE A 294 3.18 -31.75 -3.64
C ILE A 294 2.77 -31.11 -2.32
N VAL A 295 3.66 -30.34 -1.73
CA VAL A 295 3.43 -29.62 -0.47
C VAL A 295 3.86 -28.19 -0.65
N SER A 296 3.22 -27.28 0.06
CA SER A 296 3.65 -25.89 0.15
C SER A 296 4.37 -25.64 1.46
N HIS A 297 5.36 -24.73 1.43
CA HIS A 297 6.02 -24.26 2.64
C HIS A 297 4.99 -23.72 3.64
N HIS A 298 4.06 -22.86 3.21
CA HIS A 298 3.09 -22.26 4.13
C HIS A 298 2.16 -23.28 4.82
N GLU A 299 1.75 -24.35 4.15
CA GLU A 299 0.91 -25.39 4.75
C GLU A 299 1.70 -26.25 5.75
N LEU A 300 2.99 -26.50 5.50
CA LEU A 300 3.86 -27.21 6.44
C LEU A 300 4.21 -26.39 7.68
N PHE A 301 4.32 -25.07 7.52
CA PHE A 301 4.76 -24.16 8.58
C PHE A 301 3.61 -23.31 9.17
N GLY A 302 2.35 -23.58 8.79
CA GLY A 302 1.14 -22.94 9.33
C GLY A 302 0.93 -21.46 8.93
N GLN A 303 1.58 -21.00 7.87
CA GLN A 303 1.60 -19.59 7.44
C GLN A 303 0.66 -19.34 6.25
N TYR A 304 -0.67 -19.50 6.40
CA TYR A 304 -1.60 -19.18 5.29
C TYR A 304 -1.52 -17.70 4.90
N ALA A 305 -0.69 -17.37 3.91
CA ALA A 305 -0.58 -16.04 3.33
C ALA A 305 -1.40 -15.99 2.04
N VAL A 306 -2.36 -15.06 1.98
CA VAL A 306 -3.06 -14.76 0.72
C VAL A 306 -2.12 -13.91 -0.14
N ARG A 307 -1.41 -14.53 -1.09
CA ARG A 307 -0.59 -13.76 -2.03
C ARG A 307 -1.48 -13.00 -3.02
N ARG A 308 -1.19 -11.70 -3.19
CA ARG A 308 -1.64 -10.91 -4.33
C ARG A 308 -0.43 -10.33 -5.06
N ARG A 309 -0.45 -10.46 -6.39
CA ARG A 309 0.62 -10.01 -7.27
C ARG A 309 0.75 -8.48 -7.16
N GLN A 310 1.97 -8.00 -6.96
CA GLN A 310 2.24 -6.56 -6.92
C GLN A 310 1.83 -5.91 -8.25
N ARG A 311 1.05 -4.85 -8.18
CA ARG A 311 1.15 -3.75 -9.15
C ARG A 311 1.77 -2.59 -8.37
N PRO A 312 2.86 -1.97 -8.87
CA PRO A 312 3.40 -0.78 -8.21
C PRO A 312 2.34 0.32 -8.24
N VAL A 313 1.67 0.54 -7.12
CA VAL A 313 0.88 1.76 -6.90
C VAL A 313 1.87 2.76 -6.33
N ARG A 314 2.29 3.71 -7.17
CA ARG A 314 3.22 4.76 -6.78
C ARG A 314 2.53 5.71 -5.81
N ALA A 315 3.23 6.04 -4.73
CA ALA A 315 2.87 7.15 -3.86
C ALA A 315 3.45 8.43 -4.49
N THR A 316 2.59 9.41 -4.74
CA THR A 316 2.99 10.72 -5.23
C THR A 316 3.82 11.47 -4.19
N ALA A 317 4.84 12.17 -4.66
CA ALA A 317 5.53 13.17 -3.85
C ALA A 317 4.56 14.31 -3.46
N PRO A 318 4.74 14.98 -2.31
CA PRO A 318 3.90 16.11 -1.93
C PRO A 318 4.00 17.21 -2.99
N VAL A 319 2.85 17.58 -3.56
CA VAL A 319 2.71 18.61 -4.59
C VAL A 319 3.37 19.93 -4.15
N ASP A 320 4.09 20.58 -5.07
CA ASP A 320 4.52 21.96 -4.91
C ASP A 320 3.27 22.86 -4.75
N THR A 321 2.95 23.18 -3.49
CA THR A 321 1.72 23.88 -3.04
C THR A 321 1.38 25.20 -3.74
N LEU A 322 2.27 25.75 -4.58
CA LEU A 322 2.01 26.93 -5.40
C LEU A 322 1.37 26.64 -6.76
N ALA A 323 1.52 25.44 -7.33
CA ALA A 323 0.91 25.10 -8.61
C ALA A 323 -0.62 25.00 -8.51
N ASP A 324 -1.15 24.67 -7.32
CA ASP A 324 -2.57 24.48 -7.04
C ASP A 324 -3.31 25.76 -6.56
N LEU A 325 -2.78 26.95 -6.86
CA LEU A 325 -3.32 28.20 -6.33
C LEU A 325 -4.47 28.73 -7.20
N GLN A 326 -5.70 28.75 -6.69
CA GLN A 326 -6.88 29.22 -7.43
C GLN A 326 -7.33 30.62 -6.98
N PRO A 327 -7.86 31.47 -7.88
CA PRO A 327 -8.48 32.73 -7.51
C PRO A 327 -9.54 32.51 -6.42
N GLY A 328 -9.37 33.19 -5.28
CA GLY A 328 -10.18 33.01 -4.09
C GLY A 328 -9.47 32.33 -2.93
N ASP A 329 -8.37 31.62 -3.20
CA ASP A 329 -7.56 30.97 -2.17
C ASP A 329 -6.91 31.99 -1.23
N TYR A 330 -6.75 31.60 0.02
CA TYR A 330 -6.00 32.40 0.98
C TYR A 330 -4.52 32.09 0.84
N VAL A 331 -3.70 33.14 0.90
CA VAL A 331 -2.24 33.05 0.84
C VAL A 331 -1.62 33.82 1.98
N VAL A 332 -0.39 33.47 2.32
CA VAL A 332 0.44 34.19 3.28
C VAL A 332 1.59 34.83 2.52
N HIS A 333 1.63 36.16 2.52
CA HIS A 333 2.82 36.90 2.11
C HIS A 333 3.73 37.15 3.31
N ALA A 334 5.03 36.86 3.20
CA ALA A 334 5.99 36.95 4.30
C ALA A 334 5.95 38.30 5.05
N SER A 335 5.76 39.41 4.33
CA SER A 335 5.75 40.78 4.87
C SER A 335 4.36 41.30 5.28
N TYR A 336 3.31 40.93 4.55
CA TYR A 336 1.98 41.57 4.68
C TYR A 336 0.96 40.67 5.39
N GLY A 337 1.26 39.37 5.54
CA GLY A 337 0.41 38.39 6.19
C GLY A 337 -0.62 37.78 5.26
N ILE A 338 -1.79 37.46 5.82
CA ILE A 338 -2.81 36.67 5.12
C ILE A 338 -3.59 37.56 4.15
N GLY A 339 -3.50 37.23 2.87
CA GLY A 339 -4.25 37.84 1.77
C GLY A 339 -5.11 36.80 1.05
N LYS A 340 -5.90 37.26 0.09
CA LYS A 340 -6.70 36.44 -0.83
C LYS A 340 -6.14 36.61 -2.23
N PHE A 341 -5.80 35.51 -2.88
CA PHE A 341 -5.31 35.54 -4.26
C PHE A 341 -6.46 35.86 -5.22
N LEU A 342 -6.28 36.83 -6.11
CA LEU A 342 -7.27 37.23 -7.12
C LEU A 342 -6.92 36.74 -8.53
N GLY A 343 -5.66 36.39 -8.79
CA GLY A 343 -5.18 35.96 -10.10
C GLY A 343 -3.81 36.53 -10.43
N VAL A 344 -3.34 36.24 -11.63
CA VAL A 344 -2.13 36.83 -12.22
C VAL A 344 -2.58 37.91 -13.21
N GLU A 345 -2.00 39.10 -13.10
CA GLU A 345 -2.22 40.22 -14.00
C GLU A 345 -0.90 40.54 -14.73
N THR A 346 -0.97 40.75 -16.04
CA THR A 346 0.16 41.25 -16.83
C THR A 346 0.11 42.76 -16.86
N ILE A 347 1.20 43.41 -16.45
CA ILE A 347 1.34 44.86 -16.39
C ILE A 347 2.45 45.28 -17.36
N ASP A 348 2.17 46.28 -18.20
CA ASP A 348 3.16 46.88 -19.09
C ASP A 348 4.05 47.86 -18.30
N GLU A 349 5.33 47.53 -18.14
CA GLU A 349 6.34 48.42 -17.57
C GLU A 349 7.26 48.99 -18.67
N LYS A 350 8.01 50.06 -18.35
CA LYS A 350 8.92 50.77 -19.27
C LYS A 350 10.05 49.92 -19.88
N GLY A 351 10.10 48.62 -19.62
CA GLY A 351 11.05 47.64 -20.18
C GLY A 351 10.43 46.33 -20.68
N GLY A 352 9.10 46.20 -20.74
CA GLY A 352 8.40 45.00 -21.23
C GLY A 352 7.14 44.63 -20.41
N LYS A 353 6.50 43.53 -20.80
CA LYS A 353 5.36 42.95 -20.05
C LYS A 353 5.89 42.14 -18.87
N ALA A 354 5.41 42.45 -17.67
CA ALA A 354 5.74 41.73 -16.45
C ALA A 354 4.47 41.17 -15.79
N GLU A 355 4.54 39.95 -15.29
CA GLU A 355 3.43 39.30 -14.61
C GLU A 355 3.50 39.51 -13.09
N TYR A 356 2.35 39.76 -12.50
CA TYR A 356 2.18 40.04 -11.09
C TYR A 356 1.04 39.20 -10.50
N LEU A 357 1.26 38.61 -9.33
CA LEU A 357 0.21 38.01 -8.53
C LEU A 357 -0.55 39.12 -7.79
N THR A 358 -1.85 39.21 -8.01
CA THR A 358 -2.70 40.22 -7.36
C THR A 358 -3.33 39.62 -6.09
N LEU A 359 -2.97 40.21 -4.94
CA LEU A 359 -3.41 39.77 -3.61
C LEU A 359 -4.29 40.85 -2.96
N GLU A 360 -5.47 40.45 -2.48
CA GLU A 360 -6.39 41.31 -1.73
C GLU A 360 -6.24 41.11 -0.21
N TYR A 361 -6.17 42.21 0.51
CA TYR A 361 -6.06 42.28 1.97
C TYR A 361 -7.31 42.92 2.59
N ALA A 362 -7.32 43.09 3.91
CA ALA A 362 -8.40 43.81 4.59
C ALA A 362 -8.58 45.22 4.02
N ASP A 363 -9.79 45.75 4.12
CA ASP A 363 -10.19 47.05 3.54
C ASP A 363 -10.05 47.10 2.00
N ALA A 364 -10.13 45.95 1.32
CA ALA A 364 -10.01 45.78 -0.13
C ALA A 364 -8.70 46.31 -0.74
N VAL A 365 -7.63 46.41 0.07
CA VAL A 365 -6.30 46.83 -0.39
C VAL A 365 -5.69 45.73 -1.27
N LYS A 366 -5.28 46.09 -2.49
CA LYS A 366 -4.61 45.16 -3.42
C LYS A 366 -3.10 45.39 -3.42
N ILE A 367 -2.33 44.31 -3.39
CA ILE A 367 -0.88 44.31 -3.58
C ILE A 367 -0.56 43.43 -4.78
N GLN A 368 0.25 43.95 -5.69
CA GLN A 368 0.80 43.22 -6.83
C GLN A 368 2.20 42.73 -6.47
N VAL A 369 2.39 41.42 -6.48
CA VAL A 369 3.66 40.76 -6.17
C VAL A 369 4.24 40.22 -7.46
N SER A 370 5.42 40.69 -7.87
CA SER A 370 6.08 40.21 -9.09
C SER A 370 6.29 38.69 -9.02
N VAL A 371 6.11 37.98 -10.13
CA VAL A 371 6.40 36.54 -10.25
C VAL A 371 7.86 36.21 -9.87
N HIS A 372 8.80 37.14 -10.01
CA HIS A 372 10.18 36.94 -9.53
C HIS A 372 10.29 36.82 -8.00
N ASN A 373 9.35 37.39 -7.25
CA ASN A 373 9.28 37.34 -5.79
C ASN A 373 8.21 36.35 -5.30
N ILE A 374 7.81 35.39 -6.15
CA ILE A 374 6.76 34.43 -5.84
C ILE A 374 7.07 33.59 -4.59
N ALA A 375 8.35 33.37 -4.28
CA ALA A 375 8.80 32.68 -3.07
C ALA A 375 8.37 33.34 -1.75
N LEU A 376 7.96 34.62 -1.78
CA LEU A 376 7.43 35.33 -0.62
C LEU A 376 5.96 34.99 -0.32
N VAL A 377 5.29 34.30 -1.24
CA VAL A 377 3.86 33.95 -1.18
C VAL A 377 3.74 32.44 -1.01
N GLN A 378 2.96 32.01 -0.01
CA GLN A 378 2.66 30.60 0.22
C GLN A 378 1.15 30.40 0.38
N LYS A 379 0.62 29.25 -0.05
CA LYS A 379 -0.79 28.91 0.20
C LYS A 379 -1.06 28.83 1.69
N TYR A 380 -2.14 29.47 2.16
CA TYR A 380 -2.53 29.38 3.56
C TYR A 380 -3.20 28.03 3.84
N ILE A 381 -2.60 27.24 4.72
CA ILE A 381 -3.15 25.95 5.18
C ILE A 381 -3.58 26.10 6.63
N GLY A 382 -4.89 26.15 6.87
CA GLY A 382 -5.47 26.29 8.21
C GLY A 382 -5.86 24.96 8.84
N THR A 383 -5.76 24.85 10.17
CA THR A 383 -6.20 23.66 10.93
C THR A 383 -7.70 23.66 11.28
N SER A 384 -8.44 24.70 10.88
CA SER A 384 -9.86 24.87 11.19
C SER A 384 -10.64 25.22 9.92
N PRO A 385 -11.89 24.75 9.74
CA PRO A 385 -12.74 25.11 8.60
C PRO A 385 -13.20 26.57 8.61
N LYS A 386 -12.81 27.38 9.61
CA LYS A 386 -13.10 28.82 9.64
C LYS A 386 -12.18 29.57 8.68
N ARG A 387 -12.79 30.42 7.84
CA ARG A 387 -12.06 31.35 6.96
C ARG A 387 -11.12 32.24 7.79
N PRO A 388 -9.84 32.40 7.39
CA PRO A 388 -8.92 33.27 8.10
C PRO A 388 -9.32 34.74 7.94
N LYS A 389 -8.96 35.56 8.91
CA LYS A 389 -9.12 37.02 8.79
C LYS A 389 -7.98 37.58 7.94
N LEU A 390 -8.32 38.39 6.93
CA LEU A 390 -7.33 39.08 6.11
C LEU A 390 -6.51 40.05 6.97
N SER A 391 -5.21 40.10 6.70
CA SER A 391 -4.30 41.05 7.34
C SER A 391 -4.56 42.46 6.82
N LYS A 392 -4.31 43.47 7.66
CA LYS A 392 -4.34 44.88 7.27
C LYS A 392 -2.93 45.35 6.91
N VAL A 393 -2.75 45.77 5.67
CA VAL A 393 -1.48 46.28 5.13
C VAL A 393 -1.06 47.55 5.90
N GLY A 394 0.23 47.68 6.21
CA GLY A 394 0.76 48.79 7.01
C GLY A 394 0.54 48.68 8.53
N SER A 395 -0.22 47.68 8.99
CA SER A 395 -0.37 47.44 10.44
C SER A 395 0.81 46.66 11.02
N LYS A 396 1.26 47.03 12.23
CA LYS A 396 2.27 46.25 12.99
C LYS A 396 1.72 44.94 13.57
N ARG A 397 0.45 44.59 13.31
CA ARG A 397 -0.20 43.40 13.89
C ARG A 397 0.43 42.11 13.39
N TRP A 398 0.68 42.01 12.08
CA TRP A 398 1.35 40.85 11.49
C TRP A 398 2.77 40.70 12.02
N GLN A 399 3.52 41.80 12.07
CA GLN A 399 4.87 41.80 12.62
C GLN A 399 4.90 41.34 14.09
N LYS A 400 4.05 41.91 14.96
CA LYS A 400 3.92 41.47 16.37
C LYS A 400 3.53 39.99 16.48
N GLN A 401 2.66 39.51 15.59
CA GLN A 401 2.27 38.10 15.57
C GLN A 401 3.43 37.20 15.14
N LYS A 402 4.22 37.61 14.13
CA LYS A 402 5.44 36.92 13.70
C LYS A 402 6.49 36.90 14.81
N GLU A 403 6.70 38.02 15.50
CA GLU A 403 7.61 38.11 16.66
C GLU A 403 7.17 37.19 17.80
N LYS A 404 5.88 37.18 18.14
CA LYS A 404 5.32 36.29 19.16
C LYS A 404 5.51 34.82 18.78
N VAL A 405 5.19 34.43 17.55
CA VAL A 405 5.39 33.05 17.05
C VAL A 405 6.86 32.71 17.04
N ALA A 406 7.74 33.60 16.58
CA ALA A 406 9.19 33.40 16.58
C ALA A 406 9.75 33.22 17.99
N GLN A 407 9.22 33.94 19.00
CA GLN A 407 9.56 33.70 20.40
C GLN A 407 9.09 32.32 20.85
N SER A 408 7.83 31.94 20.61
CA SER A 408 7.32 30.61 20.98
C SER A 408 8.05 29.45 20.27
N VAL A 409 8.52 29.65 19.04
CA VAL A 409 9.37 28.69 18.33
C VAL A 409 10.76 28.60 18.97
N ARG A 410 11.36 29.73 19.36
CA ARG A 410 12.64 29.75 20.09
C ARG A 410 12.52 29.08 21.46
N ASP A 411 11.46 29.35 22.21
CA ASP A 411 11.22 28.73 23.52
C ASP A 411 11.09 27.20 23.37
N LEU A 412 10.35 26.74 22.35
CA LEU A 412 10.24 25.31 22.04
C LEU A 412 11.60 24.71 21.64
N ALA A 413 12.35 25.38 20.77
CA ALA A 413 13.66 24.90 20.34
C ALA A 413 14.64 24.79 21.51
N ALA A 414 14.62 25.77 22.43
CA ALA A 414 15.42 25.74 23.65
C ALA A 414 15.04 24.57 24.57
N GLU A 415 13.74 24.32 24.77
CA GLU A 415 13.26 23.17 25.55
C GLU A 415 13.74 21.83 24.94
N LEU A 416 13.67 21.69 23.62
CA LEU A 416 14.11 20.48 22.91
C LEU A 416 15.63 20.28 22.98
N LEU A 417 16.40 21.35 22.76
CA LEU A 417 17.86 21.31 22.89
C LEU A 417 18.29 20.94 24.32
N GLN A 418 17.57 21.42 25.32
CA GLN A 418 17.81 21.06 26.72
C GLN A 418 17.58 19.56 26.95
N VAL A 419 16.51 18.97 26.39
CA VAL A 419 16.26 17.52 26.46
C VAL A 419 17.36 16.74 25.74
N GLN A 420 17.79 17.16 24.56
CA GLN A 420 18.88 16.49 23.82
C GLN A 420 20.22 16.57 24.56
N ALA A 421 20.56 17.74 25.10
CA ALA A 421 21.77 17.91 25.92
C ALA A 421 21.73 17.01 27.17
N GLN A 422 20.57 16.89 27.83
CA GLN A 422 20.40 15.98 28.95
C GLN A 422 20.59 14.51 28.55
N ARG A 423 20.07 14.09 27.39
CA ARG A 423 20.26 12.72 26.87
C ARG A 423 21.73 12.40 26.60
N GLN A 424 22.43 13.32 25.93
CA GLN A 424 23.86 13.14 25.65
C GLN A 424 24.70 13.07 26.93
N ALA A 425 24.34 13.85 27.95
CA ALA A 425 25.05 13.84 29.23
C ALA A 425 24.77 12.59 30.09
N VAL A 426 23.54 12.08 30.08
CA VAL A 426 23.13 10.90 30.85
C VAL A 426 23.55 9.59 30.17
N GLY A 427 23.61 9.59 28.84
CA GLY A 427 23.80 8.38 28.04
C GLY A 427 22.48 7.60 27.83
N GLY A 428 22.51 6.66 26.90
CA GLY A 428 21.40 5.79 26.53
C GLY A 428 21.69 4.31 26.76
N ILE A 429 20.84 3.47 26.18
CA ILE A 429 20.98 2.02 26.21
C ILE A 429 21.57 1.59 24.87
N THR A 430 22.73 0.94 24.91
CA THR A 430 23.36 0.39 23.72
C THR A 430 22.92 -1.06 23.53
N TYR A 431 22.06 -1.28 22.54
CA TYR A 431 21.63 -2.62 22.16
C TYR A 431 22.70 -3.31 21.29
N GLY A 432 22.81 -4.64 21.37
CA GLY A 432 23.78 -5.41 20.57
C GLY A 432 23.42 -5.51 19.07
N ASP A 433 24.24 -6.22 18.30
CA ASP A 433 23.90 -6.60 16.93
C ASP A 433 22.69 -7.58 16.88
N ASP A 434 22.13 -7.78 15.70
CA ASP A 434 21.00 -8.69 15.53
C ASP A 434 21.44 -10.14 15.69
N SER A 435 20.70 -10.90 16.51
CA SER A 435 20.95 -12.32 16.71
C SER A 435 20.25 -13.19 15.66
N ALA A 436 20.47 -14.51 15.76
CA ALA A 436 19.69 -15.50 15.03
C ALA A 436 18.18 -15.40 15.31
N TRP A 437 17.77 -15.13 16.56
CA TRP A 437 16.36 -14.96 16.91
C TRP A 437 15.77 -13.67 16.34
N GLN A 438 16.53 -12.57 16.32
CA GLN A 438 16.08 -11.33 15.67
C GLN A 438 15.88 -11.54 14.16
N MET A 439 16.83 -12.20 13.50
CA MET A 439 16.72 -12.52 12.07
C MET A 439 15.52 -13.44 11.80
N GLU A 440 15.36 -14.49 12.59
CA GLU A 440 14.22 -15.39 12.49
C GLU A 440 12.88 -14.69 12.72
N PHE A 441 12.79 -13.83 13.75
CA PHE A 441 11.61 -13.03 14.01
C PHE A 441 11.26 -12.19 12.78
N GLU A 442 12.23 -11.55 12.14
CA GLU A 442 12.00 -10.69 10.97
C GLU A 442 11.61 -11.46 9.72
N GLU A 443 12.29 -12.58 9.46
CA GLU A 443 12.00 -13.46 8.34
C GLU A 443 10.64 -14.15 8.46
N SER A 444 10.12 -14.35 9.67
CA SER A 444 8.80 -14.92 9.88
C SER A 444 7.65 -13.93 9.59
N PHE A 445 7.96 -12.71 9.13
CA PHE A 445 6.96 -11.74 8.73
C PHE A 445 6.22 -12.21 7.46
N PRO A 446 4.89 -12.39 7.49
CA PRO A 446 4.15 -13.02 6.38
C PRO A 446 3.93 -12.10 5.17
N TYR A 447 4.41 -10.86 5.23
CA TYR A 447 4.23 -9.87 4.16
C TYR A 447 5.60 -9.43 3.65
N GLN A 448 5.67 -9.10 2.36
CA GLN A 448 6.88 -8.51 1.79
C GLN A 448 7.01 -7.04 2.21
N GLU A 449 8.16 -6.67 2.77
CA GLU A 449 8.39 -5.28 3.16
C GLU A 449 8.56 -4.33 1.97
N THR A 450 8.13 -3.07 2.17
CA THR A 450 8.38 -1.98 1.23
C THR A 450 9.79 -1.39 1.41
N PRO A 451 10.36 -0.72 0.40
CA PRO A 451 11.65 -0.04 0.54
C PRO A 451 11.69 0.94 1.73
N ASP A 452 10.62 1.70 1.95
CA ASP A 452 10.50 2.64 3.07
C ASP A 452 10.51 1.91 4.43
N GLN A 453 9.88 0.75 4.53
CA GLN A 453 9.89 -0.08 5.73
C GLN A 453 11.29 -0.62 6.02
N ILE A 454 12.00 -1.10 4.99
CA ILE A 454 13.38 -1.60 5.11
C ILE A 454 14.34 -0.47 5.54
N GLY A 455 14.16 0.74 5.00
CA GLY A 455 14.91 1.93 5.42
C GLY A 455 14.63 2.28 6.88
N ALA A 456 13.35 2.40 7.24
CA ALA A 456 12.94 2.76 8.59
C ALA A 456 13.41 1.76 9.65
N ILE A 457 13.34 0.44 9.41
CA ILE A 457 13.84 -0.54 10.38
C ILE A 457 15.35 -0.44 10.57
N ARG A 458 16.10 -0.19 9.50
CA ARG A 458 17.56 -0.01 9.56
C ARG A 458 17.93 1.20 10.41
N GLU A 459 17.23 2.31 10.21
CA GLU A 459 17.41 3.53 11.00
C GLU A 459 17.07 3.33 12.48
N ILE A 460 15.91 2.71 12.78
CA ILE A 460 15.52 2.40 14.16
C ILE A 460 16.58 1.54 14.86
N LYS A 461 17.06 0.48 14.21
CA LYS A 461 18.10 -0.39 14.78
C LYS A 461 19.47 0.29 14.89
N ALA A 462 19.78 1.21 13.99
CA ALA A 462 21.01 2.00 14.08
C ALA A 462 20.97 2.88 15.32
N ASP A 463 19.88 3.63 15.53
CA ASP A 463 19.72 4.47 16.71
C ASP A 463 19.79 3.66 18.02
N MET A 464 19.16 2.48 18.06
CA MET A 464 19.23 1.59 19.23
C MET A 464 20.65 1.07 19.50
N ARG A 465 21.57 1.09 18.53
CA ARG A 465 22.96 0.68 18.77
C ARG A 465 23.85 1.83 19.24
N GLU A 466 23.33 3.06 19.28
CA GLU A 466 24.09 4.20 19.75
C GLU A 466 24.18 4.25 21.28
N SER A 467 25.10 5.07 21.78
CA SER A 467 25.27 5.32 23.22
C SER A 467 24.37 6.44 23.75
N VAL A 468 23.51 7.01 22.89
CA VAL A 468 22.57 8.08 23.21
C VAL A 468 21.16 7.55 23.02
N ALA A 469 20.25 7.85 23.96
CA ALA A 469 18.88 7.36 23.89
C ALA A 469 18.13 7.85 22.64
N MET A 470 17.47 6.93 21.93
CA MET A 470 16.71 7.20 20.69
C MET A 470 15.47 8.11 20.94
N ASP A 471 15.18 9.06 20.05
CA ASP A 471 13.85 9.74 19.94
C ASP A 471 13.39 9.78 18.48
N ARG A 472 12.87 8.65 17.99
CA ARG A 472 12.45 8.54 16.60
C ARG A 472 10.94 8.69 16.47
N LEU A 473 10.53 9.41 15.42
CA LEU A 473 9.14 9.49 14.99
C LEU A 473 8.94 8.74 13.67
N LEU A 474 8.16 7.68 13.73
CA LEU A 474 7.73 6.89 12.60
C LEU A 474 6.39 7.42 12.07
N CYS A 475 6.41 8.04 10.89
CA CYS A 475 5.24 8.56 10.20
C CYS A 475 4.84 7.62 9.06
N GLY A 476 3.54 7.46 8.82
CA GLY A 476 3.04 6.73 7.66
C GLY A 476 1.55 6.50 7.79
N ASP A 477 0.83 6.29 6.70
CA ASP A 477 -0.63 6.16 6.76
C ASP A 477 -1.08 4.87 7.51
N VAL A 478 -2.37 4.77 7.83
CA VAL A 478 -2.96 3.58 8.45
C VAL A 478 -2.74 2.37 7.54
N GLY A 479 -2.23 1.29 8.12
CA GLY A 479 -1.94 0.05 7.39
C GLY A 479 -0.55 -0.01 6.75
N TYR A 480 0.31 1.01 6.87
CA TYR A 480 1.64 1.01 6.25
C TYR A 480 2.69 0.21 7.04
N GLY A 481 2.27 -0.68 7.94
CA GLY A 481 3.20 -1.55 8.69
C GLY A 481 3.95 -0.88 9.84
N LYS A 482 3.51 0.28 10.33
CA LYS A 482 4.12 0.95 11.51
C LYS A 482 4.25 0.01 12.72
N THR A 483 3.20 -0.77 12.98
CA THR A 483 3.17 -1.75 14.09
C THR A 483 4.22 -2.84 13.93
N GLU A 484 4.50 -3.32 12.71
CA GLU A 484 5.55 -4.33 12.47
C GLU A 484 6.93 -3.77 12.82
N LEU A 485 7.23 -2.54 12.39
CA LEU A 485 8.50 -1.88 12.71
C LEU A 485 8.68 -1.69 14.23
N ALA A 486 7.61 -1.32 14.92
CA ALA A 486 7.62 -1.22 16.38
C ALA A 486 7.78 -2.57 17.08
N MET A 487 7.18 -3.64 16.56
CA MET A 487 7.35 -5.00 17.08
C MET A 487 8.80 -5.50 16.91
N ARG A 488 9.46 -5.20 15.78
CA ARG A 488 10.87 -5.55 15.57
C ARG A 488 11.80 -4.81 16.54
N ALA A 489 11.55 -3.52 16.78
CA ALA A 489 12.27 -2.74 17.79
C ALA A 489 12.03 -3.29 19.21
N ALA A 490 10.78 -3.65 19.54
CA ALA A 490 10.44 -4.27 20.81
C ALA A 490 11.14 -5.61 21.01
N PHE A 491 11.17 -6.46 19.98
CA PHE A 491 11.83 -7.76 20.03
C PHE A 491 13.33 -7.60 20.33
N LYS A 492 14.00 -6.67 19.63
CA LYS A 492 15.42 -6.35 19.87
C LYS A 492 15.66 -5.91 21.31
N ALA A 493 14.78 -5.09 21.86
CA ALA A 493 14.90 -4.63 23.23
C ALA A 493 14.73 -5.77 24.25
N VAL A 494 13.71 -6.61 24.06
CA VAL A 494 13.44 -7.79 24.91
C VAL A 494 14.62 -8.76 24.88
N GLU A 495 15.17 -9.04 23.72
CA GLU A 495 16.30 -9.95 23.57
C GLU A 495 17.55 -9.47 24.34
N ASN A 496 17.75 -8.16 24.40
CA ASN A 496 18.82 -7.54 25.19
C ASN A 496 18.46 -7.41 26.69
N GLY A 497 17.45 -8.14 27.16
CA GLY A 497 17.04 -8.21 28.56
C GLY A 497 16.30 -6.97 29.08
N LYS A 498 15.81 -6.10 28.18
CA LYS A 498 15.06 -4.90 28.54
C LYS A 498 13.55 -5.11 28.43
N GLN A 499 12.79 -4.45 29.30
CA GLN A 499 11.34 -4.39 29.20
C GLN A 499 10.89 -3.32 28.21
N VAL A 500 9.74 -3.54 27.59
CA VAL A 500 9.12 -2.64 26.62
C VAL A 500 7.75 -2.19 27.12
N ALA A 501 7.47 -0.89 27.00
CA ALA A 501 6.16 -0.32 27.24
C ALA A 501 5.54 0.15 25.92
N VAL A 502 4.30 -0.24 25.64
CA VAL A 502 3.53 0.24 24.47
C VAL A 502 2.34 1.05 24.96
N LEU A 503 2.41 2.36 24.77
CA LEU A 503 1.42 3.32 25.20
C LEU A 503 0.47 3.68 24.05
N VAL A 504 -0.83 3.43 24.25
CA VAL A 504 -1.86 3.63 23.23
C VAL A 504 -3.04 4.48 23.76
N PRO A 505 -3.76 5.23 22.93
CA PRO A 505 -4.69 6.24 23.44
C PRO A 505 -6.04 5.66 23.87
N THR A 506 -6.43 4.49 23.37
CA THR A 506 -7.73 3.89 23.66
C THR A 506 -7.61 2.44 24.11
N THR A 507 -8.60 1.99 24.89
CA THR A 507 -8.68 0.60 25.33
C THR A 507 -8.80 -0.38 24.16
N VAL A 508 -9.51 -0.02 23.09
CA VAL A 508 -9.64 -0.86 21.89
C VAL A 508 -8.28 -1.07 21.23
N LEU A 509 -7.50 0.00 21.03
CA LEU A 509 -6.15 -0.10 20.49
C LEU A 509 -5.23 -0.93 21.40
N SER A 510 -5.40 -0.85 22.73
CA SER A 510 -4.58 -1.68 23.64
C SER A 510 -4.84 -3.17 23.48
N VAL A 511 -6.09 -3.55 23.20
CA VAL A 511 -6.45 -4.95 22.94
C VAL A 511 -5.98 -5.39 21.55
N GLN A 512 -6.12 -4.52 20.54
CA GLN A 512 -5.63 -4.80 19.18
C GLN A 512 -4.11 -5.02 19.17
N HIS A 513 -3.34 -4.08 19.72
CA HIS A 513 -1.89 -4.23 19.84
C HIS A 513 -1.52 -5.45 20.68
N ALA A 514 -2.18 -5.70 21.81
CA ALA A 514 -1.89 -6.89 22.62
C ALA A 514 -2.11 -8.20 21.87
N ARG A 515 -3.17 -8.28 21.07
CA ARG A 515 -3.42 -9.43 20.21
C ARG A 515 -2.33 -9.59 19.15
N THR A 516 -2.02 -8.54 18.41
CA THR A 516 -1.01 -8.58 17.34
C THR A 516 0.39 -8.89 17.89
N PHE A 517 0.80 -8.31 19.02
CA PHE A 517 2.06 -8.63 19.68
C PHE A 517 2.07 -10.08 20.18
N ALA A 518 1.01 -10.55 20.84
CA ALA A 518 0.96 -11.93 21.32
C ALA A 518 1.00 -12.95 20.17
N GLU A 519 0.30 -12.70 19.07
CA GLU A 519 0.33 -13.55 17.87
C GLU A 519 1.73 -13.51 17.22
N ARG A 520 2.33 -12.33 17.07
CA ARG A 520 3.63 -12.16 16.41
C ARG A 520 4.81 -12.74 17.20
N PHE A 521 4.72 -12.74 18.53
CA PHE A 521 5.76 -13.23 19.44
C PHE A 521 5.52 -14.67 19.92
N ALA A 522 4.49 -15.36 19.41
CA ALA A 522 4.05 -16.67 19.91
C ALA A 522 5.14 -17.76 19.88
N ASP A 523 6.06 -17.69 18.92
CA ASP A 523 7.16 -18.64 18.75
C ASP A 523 8.36 -18.36 19.67
N PHE A 524 8.30 -17.29 20.48
CA PHE A 524 9.39 -16.84 21.32
C PHE A 524 8.97 -16.79 22.79
N PRO A 525 9.91 -16.98 23.74
CA PRO A 525 9.61 -16.97 25.17
C PRO A 525 9.43 -15.55 25.72
N VAL A 526 8.53 -14.76 25.13
CA VAL A 526 8.28 -13.36 25.47
C VAL A 526 6.91 -13.21 26.14
N ALA A 527 6.90 -12.68 27.36
CA ALA A 527 5.68 -12.44 28.13
C ALA A 527 5.05 -11.09 27.77
N VAL A 528 3.96 -11.12 26.99
CA VAL A 528 3.15 -9.93 26.65
C VAL A 528 1.94 -9.83 27.57
N GLU A 529 1.76 -8.68 28.22
CA GLU A 529 0.56 -8.40 29.06
C GLU A 529 -0.10 -7.08 28.67
N VAL A 530 -1.38 -6.94 29.02
CA VAL A 530 -2.16 -5.74 28.74
C VAL A 530 -2.75 -5.11 30.00
N LEU A 531 -2.50 -3.83 30.23
CA LEU A 531 -3.05 -3.05 31.33
C LEU A 531 -4.01 -1.97 30.82
N ASN A 532 -5.31 -2.24 30.97
CA ASN A 532 -6.37 -1.34 30.53
C ASN A 532 -7.62 -1.46 31.43
N ARG A 533 -8.68 -0.70 31.11
CA ARG A 533 -9.92 -0.65 31.89
C ARG A 533 -10.74 -1.95 31.91
N PHE A 534 -10.43 -2.93 31.04
CA PHE A 534 -11.12 -4.22 31.02
C PHE A 534 -10.52 -5.23 32.00
N LYS A 535 -9.33 -4.94 32.57
CA LYS A 535 -8.75 -5.76 33.63
C LYS A 535 -9.43 -5.45 34.97
N THR A 536 -9.76 -6.50 35.73
CA THR A 536 -10.25 -6.36 37.10
C THR A 536 -9.15 -5.81 38.02
N GLY A 537 -9.53 -5.22 39.16
CA GLY A 537 -8.56 -4.67 40.11
C GLY A 537 -7.54 -5.70 40.62
N ARG A 538 -7.94 -6.97 40.76
CA ARG A 538 -7.04 -8.07 41.13
C ARG A 538 -6.03 -8.37 40.03
N GLN A 539 -6.49 -8.50 38.78
CA GLN A 539 -5.63 -8.74 37.63
C GLN A 539 -4.65 -7.58 37.40
N ALA A 540 -5.11 -6.33 37.50
CA ALA A 540 -4.27 -5.16 37.35
C ALA A 540 -3.14 -5.13 38.39
N LYS A 541 -3.45 -5.44 39.66
CA LYS A 541 -2.44 -5.52 40.73
C LYS A 541 -1.41 -6.63 40.48
N ASP A 542 -1.86 -7.79 40.01
CA ASP A 542 -0.97 -8.90 39.66
C ASP A 542 -0.02 -8.55 38.51
N ILE A 543 -0.56 -7.98 37.42
CA ILE A 543 0.22 -7.53 36.26
C ILE A 543 1.28 -6.51 36.70
N VAL A 544 0.89 -5.48 37.46
CA VAL A 544 1.84 -4.46 37.96
C VAL A 544 2.93 -5.08 38.84
N ALA A 545 2.59 -6.04 39.70
CA ALA A 545 3.57 -6.74 40.53
C ALA A 545 4.54 -7.58 39.69
N ARG A 546 4.05 -8.32 38.69
CA ARG A 546 4.88 -9.10 37.76
C ARG A 546 5.78 -8.21 36.90
N THR A 547 5.28 -7.08 36.41
CA THR A 547 6.07 -6.10 35.65
C THR A 547 7.22 -5.57 36.50
N ARG A 548 6.96 -5.23 37.77
CA ARG A 548 8.00 -4.75 38.69
C ARG A 548 9.06 -5.80 39.01
N GLN A 549 8.70 -7.08 38.94
CA GLN A 549 9.62 -8.21 39.11
C GLN A 549 10.39 -8.55 37.83
N GLY A 550 10.06 -7.94 36.69
CA GLY A 550 10.64 -8.28 35.38
C GLY A 550 10.11 -9.57 34.77
N LYS A 551 8.90 -10.01 35.15
CA LYS A 551 8.22 -11.21 34.60
C LYS A 551 7.25 -10.88 33.45
N VAL A 552 7.29 -9.65 32.98
CA VAL A 552 6.50 -9.15 31.84
C VAL A 552 7.48 -8.38 30.98
N ASP A 553 7.73 -8.89 29.78
CA ASP A 553 8.72 -8.33 28.87
C ASP A 553 8.12 -7.17 28.09
N VAL A 554 6.87 -7.32 27.62
CA VAL A 554 6.13 -6.27 26.91
C VAL A 554 4.83 -5.95 27.65
N LEU A 555 4.71 -4.72 28.13
CA LEU A 555 3.49 -4.23 28.77
C LEU A 555 2.79 -3.20 27.88
N ILE A 556 1.60 -3.57 27.39
CA ILE A 556 0.78 -2.75 26.50
C ILE A 556 -0.35 -2.12 27.30
N GLY A 557 -0.64 -0.84 27.12
CA GLY A 557 -1.67 -0.21 27.92
C GLY A 557 -2.02 1.21 27.55
N THR A 558 -3.08 1.70 28.16
CA THR A 558 -3.51 3.08 27.98
C THR A 558 -2.71 4.02 28.89
N HIS A 559 -3.18 5.26 29.07
CA HIS A 559 -2.67 6.18 30.10
C HIS A 559 -2.53 5.57 31.51
N ARG A 560 -3.17 4.43 31.79
CA ARG A 560 -2.98 3.67 33.04
C ARG A 560 -1.50 3.28 33.28
N LEU A 561 -0.70 3.08 32.24
CA LEU A 561 0.74 2.83 32.35
C LEU A 561 1.49 4.02 32.96
N LEU A 562 0.95 5.23 32.83
CA LEU A 562 1.53 6.46 33.35
C LEU A 562 1.10 6.76 34.79
N SER A 563 0.48 5.81 35.50
CA SER A 563 0.08 6.00 36.90
C SER A 563 1.26 5.83 37.86
N GLY A 564 1.19 6.43 39.05
CA GLY A 564 2.26 6.41 40.07
C GLY A 564 2.71 5.02 40.53
N ASP A 565 1.81 4.04 40.49
CA ASP A 565 2.00 2.69 41.00
C ASP A 565 2.62 1.71 40.00
N VAL A 566 2.70 2.08 38.72
CA VAL A 566 3.31 1.25 37.68
C VAL A 566 4.80 1.52 37.64
N ALA A 567 5.60 0.49 37.92
CA ALA A 567 7.05 0.54 37.89
C ALA A 567 7.61 -0.67 37.13
N PHE A 568 8.59 -0.42 36.27
CA PHE A 568 9.34 -1.43 35.56
C PHE A 568 10.62 -1.77 36.32
N LYS A 569 11.12 -3.00 36.16
CA LYS A 569 12.42 -3.42 36.69
C LYS A 569 13.55 -2.78 35.87
N ASP A 570 13.46 -2.85 34.55
CA ASP A 570 14.47 -2.35 33.61
C ASP A 570 13.81 -1.99 32.27
N LEU A 571 13.15 -0.82 32.21
CA LEU A 571 12.49 -0.34 30.99
C LEU A 571 13.54 0.17 30.01
N GLY A 572 13.60 -0.42 28.81
CA GLY A 572 14.55 0.00 27.78
C GLY A 572 13.94 0.70 26.57
N LEU A 573 12.68 0.39 26.22
CA LEU A 573 12.01 0.99 25.07
C LEU A 573 10.58 1.39 25.41
N LEU A 574 10.20 2.59 25.01
CA LEU A 574 8.84 3.11 25.10
C LEU A 574 8.31 3.42 23.70
N ILE A 575 7.31 2.64 23.28
CA ILE A 575 6.59 2.84 22.02
C ILE A 575 5.32 3.64 22.31
N ILE A 576 5.08 4.72 21.57
CA ILE A 576 3.92 5.59 21.73
C ILE A 576 3.15 5.64 20.43
N ASP A 577 1.89 5.18 20.45
CA ASP A 577 0.99 5.25 19.28
C ASP A 577 0.06 6.46 19.37
N GLU A 578 0.00 7.28 18.32
CA GLU A 578 -0.84 8.47 18.20
C GLU A 578 -0.72 9.44 19.40
N GLU A 579 0.51 9.90 19.68
CA GLU A 579 0.87 10.81 20.79
C GLU A 579 -0.05 12.04 20.92
N GLN A 580 -0.62 12.54 19.82
CA GLN A 580 -1.52 13.69 19.82
C GLN A 580 -2.83 13.47 20.57
N ARG A 581 -3.24 12.22 20.80
CA ARG A 581 -4.48 11.88 21.53
C ARG A 581 -4.30 11.91 23.05
N PHE A 582 -3.09 12.13 23.56
CA PHE A 582 -2.80 12.22 25.00
C PHE A 582 -2.91 13.65 25.54
N GLY A 583 -3.48 13.78 26.74
CA GLY A 583 -3.63 15.03 27.47
C GLY A 583 -2.30 15.61 27.99
N VAL A 584 -2.34 16.85 28.49
CA VAL A 584 -1.16 17.61 28.91
C VAL A 584 -0.41 16.93 30.06
N GLU A 585 -1.12 16.45 31.08
CA GLU A 585 -0.52 15.78 32.24
C GLU A 585 0.26 14.51 31.85
N HIS A 586 -0.29 13.72 30.92
CA HIS A 586 0.38 12.53 30.40
C HIS A 586 1.68 12.89 29.68
N LYS A 587 1.69 13.99 28.91
CA LYS A 587 2.87 14.47 28.16
C LYS A 587 4.00 14.93 29.09
N GLU A 588 3.67 15.61 30.19
CA GLU A 588 4.67 16.00 31.19
C GLU A 588 5.34 14.79 31.85
N ARG A 589 4.58 13.72 32.08
CA ARG A 589 5.15 12.48 32.61
C ARG A 589 6.01 11.74 31.58
N LEU A 590 5.60 11.75 30.32
CA LEU A 590 6.39 11.22 29.21
C LEU A 590 7.72 11.97 29.08
N LYS A 591 7.74 13.31 29.19
CA LYS A 591 8.98 14.13 29.14
C LYS A 591 10.05 13.63 30.10
N ARG A 592 9.67 13.19 31.31
CA ARG A 592 10.63 12.65 32.30
C ARG A 592 11.22 11.30 31.86
N MET A 593 10.43 10.45 31.22
CA MET A 593 10.89 9.18 30.67
C MET A 593 11.74 9.37 29.40
N ARG A 594 11.61 10.52 28.71
CA ARG A 594 12.39 10.84 27.51
C ARG A 594 13.89 11.01 27.76
N VAL A 595 14.40 11.05 29.00
CA VAL A 595 15.82 11.39 29.23
C VAL A 595 16.74 10.18 29.04
N ASN A 596 16.30 8.97 29.41
CA ASN A 596 17.17 7.80 29.53
C ASN A 596 16.57 6.50 28.95
N VAL A 597 15.39 6.58 28.32
CA VAL A 597 14.71 5.45 27.69
C VAL A 597 14.58 5.75 26.20
N ASP A 598 14.82 4.74 25.36
CA ASP A 598 14.61 4.85 23.92
C ASP A 598 13.13 5.02 23.62
N ILE A 599 12.81 5.95 22.72
CA ILE A 599 11.42 6.28 22.37
C ILE A 599 11.19 6.15 20.88
N LEU A 600 10.19 5.33 20.54
CA LEU A 600 9.64 5.22 19.20
C LEU A 600 8.20 5.72 19.20
N THR A 601 7.95 6.87 18.59
CA THR A 601 6.60 7.40 18.42
C THR A 601 6.06 7.04 17.05
N MET A 602 4.83 6.57 16.96
CA MET A 602 4.14 6.25 15.70
C MET A 602 2.96 7.19 15.49
N THR A 603 2.76 7.65 14.25
CA THR A 603 1.55 8.40 13.90
C THR A 603 1.11 8.17 12.47
N ALA A 604 -0.21 8.17 12.24
CA ALA A 604 -0.81 8.18 10.91
C ALA A 604 -0.56 9.51 10.16
N THR A 605 -0.57 10.62 10.88
CA THR A 605 -0.55 11.96 10.29
C THR A 605 0.64 12.75 10.81
N PRO A 606 1.61 13.15 9.95
CA PRO A 606 2.68 14.02 10.39
C PRO A 606 2.09 15.37 10.80
N ILE A 607 2.15 15.69 12.09
CA ILE A 607 1.66 16.97 12.60
C ILE A 607 2.63 18.05 12.11
N PRO A 608 2.17 19.16 11.48
CA PRO A 608 3.05 20.14 10.85
C PRO A 608 4.17 20.67 11.76
N ARG A 609 3.87 20.82 13.06
CA ARG A 609 4.85 21.24 14.07
C ARG A 609 5.92 20.17 14.34
N THR A 610 5.54 18.90 14.39
CA THR A 610 6.46 17.78 14.61
C THR A 610 7.30 17.50 13.37
N LEU A 611 6.71 17.65 12.18
CA LEU A 611 7.43 17.61 10.91
C LEU A 611 8.48 18.74 10.83
N HIS A 612 8.09 19.97 11.17
CA HIS A 612 9.01 21.12 11.22
C HIS A 612 10.17 20.91 12.22
N MET A 613 9.91 20.25 13.35
CA MET A 613 10.97 19.94 14.34
C MET A 613 12.00 18.95 13.79
N ALA A 614 11.55 17.94 13.06
CA ALA A 614 12.45 16.98 12.44
C ALA A 614 13.24 17.56 11.27
N LEU A 615 12.62 18.45 10.49
CA LEU A 615 13.31 19.20 9.43
C LEU A 615 14.45 20.08 9.98
N LEU A 616 14.44 20.41 11.28
CA LEU A 616 15.53 21.11 11.97
C LEU A 616 16.57 20.17 12.61
N GLY A 617 16.45 18.85 12.43
CA GLY A 617 17.35 17.85 13.02
C GLY A 617 17.23 17.70 14.55
N LEU A 618 16.16 18.24 15.15
CA LEU A 618 15.93 18.14 16.60
C LEU A 618 15.28 16.81 17.01
N ARG A 619 14.72 16.08 16.03
CA ARG A 619 14.06 14.79 16.19
C ARG A 619 14.19 13.96 14.92
N ASP A 620 14.62 12.72 15.02
CA ASP A 620 14.76 11.84 13.85
C ASP A 620 13.39 11.38 13.35
N ILE A 621 13.19 11.39 12.02
CA ILE A 621 11.96 10.91 11.37
C ILE A 621 12.29 9.83 10.35
N SER A 622 11.47 8.77 10.38
CA SER A 622 11.33 7.85 9.26
C SER A 622 9.91 7.98 8.69
N SER A 623 9.79 8.16 7.37
CA SER A 623 8.50 8.32 6.69
C SER A 623 8.20 7.12 5.81
N LEU A 624 7.04 6.50 6.01
CA LEU A 624 6.51 5.43 5.19
C LEU A 624 5.50 6.03 4.19
N THR A 625 5.89 6.12 2.93
CA THR A 625 5.07 6.71 1.86
C THR A 625 4.53 5.66 0.91
N THR A 626 5.25 4.56 0.72
CA THR A 626 4.89 3.45 -0.15
C THR A 626 3.81 2.58 0.49
N PRO A 627 2.57 2.51 -0.07
CA PRO A 627 1.53 1.65 0.47
C PRO A 627 1.88 0.16 0.30
N PRO A 628 1.52 -0.70 1.27
CA PRO A 628 1.59 -2.14 1.09
C PRO A 628 0.59 -2.64 0.03
N LEU A 629 0.88 -3.81 -0.55
CA LEU A 629 0.23 -4.39 -1.74
C LEU A 629 -1.29 -4.53 -1.67
N ASP A 630 -1.85 -4.71 -0.46
CA ASP A 630 -3.28 -4.90 -0.26
C ASP A 630 -4.11 -3.62 -0.30
N ARG A 631 -3.47 -2.45 -0.35
CA ARG A 631 -4.18 -1.17 -0.33
C ARG A 631 -4.49 -0.69 -1.74
N ARG A 632 -5.74 -0.90 -2.17
CA ARG A 632 -6.31 -0.17 -3.32
C ARG A 632 -6.67 1.25 -2.89
N SER A 633 -6.52 2.22 -3.80
CA SER A 633 -7.03 3.58 -3.59
C SER A 633 -8.53 3.54 -3.26
N ILE A 634 -8.92 4.31 -2.25
CA ILE A 634 -10.34 4.40 -1.85
C ILE A 634 -11.04 5.31 -2.86
N VAL A 635 -11.96 4.76 -3.65
CA VAL A 635 -12.83 5.55 -4.52
C VAL A 635 -13.74 6.41 -3.65
N THR A 636 -13.52 7.72 -3.68
CA THR A 636 -14.29 8.69 -2.89
C THR A 636 -15.28 9.43 -3.78
N GLN A 637 -16.56 9.40 -3.40
CA GLN A 637 -17.61 10.16 -4.08
C GLN A 637 -18.21 11.18 -3.12
N VAL A 638 -18.29 12.44 -3.55
CA VAL A 638 -18.93 13.51 -2.78
C VAL A 638 -20.29 13.79 -3.40
N THR A 639 -21.36 13.46 -2.68
CA THR A 639 -22.74 13.66 -3.16
C THR A 639 -23.60 14.29 -2.06
N ALA A 640 -24.72 14.89 -2.46
CA ALA A 640 -25.80 15.15 -1.50
C ALA A 640 -26.34 13.82 -0.93
N TYR A 641 -27.02 13.89 0.22
CA TYR A 641 -27.63 12.71 0.85
C TYR A 641 -28.68 12.11 -0.11
N HIS A 642 -28.43 10.88 -0.58
CA HIS A 642 -29.31 10.19 -1.53
C HIS A 642 -29.59 8.76 -1.02
N PRO A 643 -30.81 8.47 -0.52
CA PRO A 643 -31.14 7.17 0.08
C PRO A 643 -30.83 5.97 -0.82
N GLU A 644 -31.18 6.06 -2.12
CA GLU A 644 -30.95 4.97 -3.07
C GLU A 644 -29.46 4.67 -3.32
N LEU A 645 -28.62 5.72 -3.38
CA LEU A 645 -27.18 5.55 -3.56
C LEU A 645 -26.56 4.88 -2.33
N ILE A 646 -26.97 5.31 -1.13
CA ILE A 646 -26.55 4.71 0.14
C ILE A 646 -26.97 3.24 0.19
N ARG A 647 -28.23 2.95 -0.15
CA ARG A 647 -28.76 1.58 -0.23
C ARG A 647 -27.95 0.72 -1.19
N LYS A 648 -27.66 1.22 -2.40
CA LYS A 648 -26.83 0.54 -3.40
C LYS A 648 -25.40 0.30 -2.91
N ALA A 649 -24.78 1.27 -2.24
CA ALA A 649 -23.46 1.14 -1.66
C ALA A 649 -23.43 0.06 -0.56
N ILE A 650 -24.44 0.02 0.32
CA ILE A 650 -24.56 -1.00 1.36
C ILE A 650 -24.73 -2.39 0.72
N TYR A 651 -25.65 -2.56 -0.24
CA TYR A 651 -25.85 -3.86 -0.89
C TYR A 651 -24.62 -4.33 -1.66
N ARG A 652 -23.93 -3.43 -2.37
CA ARG A 652 -22.66 -3.74 -3.04
C ARG A 652 -21.65 -4.34 -2.07
N GLU A 653 -21.60 -3.81 -0.85
CA GLU A 653 -20.66 -4.23 0.18
C GLU A 653 -21.06 -5.54 0.85
N LEU A 654 -22.35 -5.71 1.16
CA LEU A 654 -22.90 -6.96 1.68
C LEU A 654 -22.80 -8.10 0.67
N ASN A 655 -22.94 -7.82 -0.63
CA ASN A 655 -22.80 -8.82 -1.71
C ASN A 655 -21.41 -9.45 -1.78
N ARG A 656 -20.37 -8.74 -1.28
CA ARG A 656 -19.02 -9.27 -1.12
C ARG A 656 -18.69 -9.70 0.32
N GLN A 657 -19.73 -9.89 1.15
CA GLN A 657 -19.63 -10.22 2.58
C GLN A 657 -18.80 -9.21 3.39
N GLY A 658 -18.76 -7.95 2.94
CA GLY A 658 -18.06 -6.86 3.61
C GLY A 658 -18.88 -6.20 4.72
N GLN A 659 -18.23 -5.31 5.48
CA GLN A 659 -18.86 -4.49 6.52
C GLN A 659 -18.91 -3.02 6.09
N VAL A 660 -19.94 -2.29 6.55
CA VAL A 660 -20.13 -0.87 6.23
C VAL A 660 -20.02 -0.03 7.49
N PHE A 661 -19.18 1.00 7.45
CA PHE A 661 -19.15 2.06 8.47
C PHE A 661 -20.09 3.20 8.06
N PHE A 662 -21.21 3.34 8.75
CA PHE A 662 -22.14 4.46 8.57
C PHE A 662 -21.97 5.48 9.70
N LEU A 663 -21.36 6.62 9.39
CA LEU A 663 -21.08 7.67 10.37
C LEU A 663 -22.30 8.60 10.53
N HIS A 664 -22.84 8.68 11.75
CA HIS A 664 -23.89 9.62 12.10
C HIS A 664 -23.39 10.61 13.16
N ASN A 665 -23.46 11.91 12.86
CA ASN A 665 -22.87 12.96 13.69
C ASN A 665 -23.72 13.34 14.92
N ARG A 666 -24.89 12.72 15.13
CA ARG A 666 -25.77 12.96 16.29
C ARG A 666 -25.97 11.66 17.05
N VAL A 667 -25.65 11.70 18.34
CA VAL A 667 -26.07 10.67 19.30
C VAL A 667 -27.33 11.22 19.94
N GLN A 668 -28.50 10.65 19.60
CA GLN A 668 -29.78 10.97 20.26
C GLN A 668 -30.03 10.02 21.41
#